data_AF-A0A085N9E7-F1
#
_entry.id   AF-A0A085N9E7-F1
#
_cell.length_a   1.000
_cell.length_b   1.000
_cell.length_c   1.000
_cell.angle_alpha   90.00
_cell.angle_beta   90.00
_cell.angle_gamma   90.00
#
_symmetry.space_group_name_H-M   'P 1'
#
loop_
_entity.id
_entity.type
_entity.pdbx_description
1 polymer ?
#
loop_
_entity_poly.entity_id
_entity_poly.type
_entity_poly.pdbx_seq_one_letter_code
_entity_poly.pdbx_strand_id
1 'polypeptide(L)'
;MVNLQVENMATLIDGKEVAQRLKNKLKARIEMVQRSHPNFRPGLAIVQVGNRADSNVFIKQKVKAAEQVGVHVIVVKLPKSVDCDTLIEQVKALNRDASIHGIIIQLPLDVCEPVDTDAVINTIESAKDVDGLTLLNAGRLARGDLENAIIPCTPNGCLELLKSIGVDLTGKHCVVIGRSRIVGKPASDLLLWNNATVTTCHSRTKDLDKICRTADILLVAVGQPALVKGSWLNPGVVVIDCGINAANDGSRKLYGDVDFEEARRVASFITPVPGGVGPMTVAMLLQNTVNAAEKDVNLPRSWPLLIREIRHQDPVPSDIAISKAQAPSCITEIALAIGLTPAETEPYGKYKAKISLDVLSRLDHVKNGKYVLVTSMTPTPEGIGKSTITIGLVQALNVSLCANAIGCVRQPSLGPTFGMKGGAAGGGYSQIIPMEEFNLHLTGDIHAVVAAANLIGAAIDARIFHEATQSDEALYRRLVPLKDGVRTFSSIQISRLQKLGIDKERPEELTKEEISRFVRLDIDPPSICWNRVLDTNDRFLRTVTIGESPTEMGMSRQCHFSIAASCELMVILSMATSLADLRSRLGAIVVAFDKHGSPVTTDDLGVTGGVAVLLKDAIRPTLMQTLEGCPVLVHTGPFANIAHGSSSILADLIALKLVGSDGFVVTEAGFGADVGFEKFADIKCRASGLAPNAVVLVVTIAALKRQGGSAAGTDRSPVQPESKESLSLIQRGCDNMIHHIKSIRKFGMAAVVAINRFSTDLDSELELVKSKAVAGGAFSAVVCDNWATGAEGASELASAVKEACAESSSGFRFLYADDESLRTKIERIATEIYGAETVQYSLDVMKAMTCFKRLGIDKLPVCMAKTPLSISMDPKLLGVPTGYTLPIREIKAYAGAGFLYAIAGDIQTMPGLPVRPAFYDMDIDTVTGEVYGLS
;
A
#
# COMPACT_ATOMS: atom_id res chain seq x y z
N MET A 1 -12.86 -45.47 71.38
CA MET A 1 -13.48 -45.84 70.10
C MET A 1 -13.31 -44.68 69.14
N VAL A 2 -12.54 -44.93 68.10
CA VAL A 2 -12.26 -44.20 66.85
C VAL A 2 -12.96 -42.83 66.65
N ASN A 3 -12.17 -41.76 66.79
CA ASN A 3 -12.45 -40.48 66.13
C ASN A 3 -12.14 -40.66 64.63
N LEU A 4 -13.17 -40.70 63.79
CA LEU A 4 -13.03 -40.54 62.35
C LEU A 4 -12.59 -39.09 62.07
N GLN A 5 -11.28 -38.86 61.97
CA GLN A 5 -10.76 -37.67 61.30
C GLN A 5 -11.22 -37.74 59.85
N VAL A 6 -12.12 -36.84 59.46
CA VAL A 6 -12.38 -36.56 58.05
C VAL A 6 -11.07 -35.98 57.51
N GLU A 7 -10.33 -36.76 56.74
CA GLU A 7 -9.15 -36.28 56.02
C GLU A 7 -9.59 -35.17 55.06
N ASN A 8 -9.35 -33.91 55.43
CA ASN A 8 -9.58 -32.76 54.55
C ASN A 8 -8.56 -32.81 53.41
N MET A 9 -8.91 -33.49 52.32
CA MET A 9 -8.11 -33.55 51.10
C MET A 9 -8.27 -32.26 50.28
N ALA A 10 -7.18 -31.83 49.64
CA ALA A 10 -7.14 -30.69 48.73
C ALA A 10 -8.15 -30.86 47.59
N THR A 11 -8.82 -29.76 47.23
CA THR A 11 -9.66 -29.73 46.03
C THR A 11 -8.78 -29.69 44.78
N LEU A 12 -9.08 -30.55 43.80
CA LEU A 12 -8.30 -30.57 42.57
C LEU A 12 -8.65 -29.38 41.68
N ILE A 13 -7.63 -28.69 41.20
CA ILE A 13 -7.78 -27.68 40.15
C ILE A 13 -7.71 -28.42 38.81
N ASP A 14 -8.88 -28.79 38.26
CA ASP A 14 -8.96 -29.53 36.99
C ASP A 14 -8.69 -28.61 35.80
N GLY A 15 -7.43 -28.56 35.37
CA GLY A 15 -7.03 -27.77 34.22
C GLY A 15 -7.58 -28.27 32.89
N LYS A 16 -8.02 -29.54 32.78
CA LYS A 16 -8.72 -30.00 31.56
C LYS A 16 -10.09 -29.37 31.46
N GLU A 17 -10.81 -29.28 32.58
CA GLU A 17 -12.12 -28.64 32.62
C GLU A 17 -12.02 -27.15 32.28
N VAL A 18 -11.11 -26.42 32.94
CA VAL A 18 -10.90 -24.99 32.69
C VAL A 18 -10.45 -24.75 31.25
N ALA A 19 -9.51 -25.55 30.73
CA ALA A 19 -9.08 -25.48 29.33
C ALA A 19 -10.23 -25.74 28.35
N GLN A 20 -11.13 -26.69 28.66
CA GLN A 20 -12.27 -26.98 27.81
C GLN A 20 -13.27 -25.83 27.79
N ARG A 21 -13.57 -25.21 28.94
CA ARG A 21 -14.41 -24.00 29.01
C ARG A 21 -13.82 -22.87 28.18
N LEU A 22 -12.51 -22.63 28.29
CA LEU A 22 -11.83 -21.61 27.51
C LEU A 22 -11.88 -21.89 26.00
N LYS A 23 -11.58 -23.12 25.58
CA LYS A 23 -11.68 -23.51 24.16
C LYS A 23 -13.09 -23.31 23.60
N ASN A 24 -14.13 -23.64 24.38
CA ASN A 24 -15.51 -23.38 23.96
C ASN A 24 -15.78 -21.87 23.80
N LYS A 25 -15.27 -21.04 24.71
CA LYS A 25 -15.35 -19.57 24.61
C LYS A 25 -14.61 -19.04 23.37
N LEU A 26 -13.43 -19.58 23.08
CA LEU A 26 -12.65 -19.23 21.88
C LEU A 26 -13.40 -19.57 20.60
N LYS A 27 -13.98 -20.78 20.53
CA LYS A 27 -14.80 -21.19 19.39
C LYS A 27 -15.95 -20.22 19.14
N ALA A 28 -16.70 -19.89 20.20
CA ALA A 28 -17.81 -18.93 20.10
C ALA A 28 -17.36 -17.53 19.67
N ARG A 29 -16.16 -17.09 20.10
CA ARG A 29 -15.55 -15.82 19.64
C ARG A 29 -15.21 -15.84 18.16
N ILE A 30 -14.57 -16.90 17.68
CA ILE A 30 -14.26 -17.06 16.25
C ILE A 30 -15.55 -17.04 15.42
N GLU A 31 -16.54 -17.83 15.82
CA GLU A 31 -17.86 -17.88 15.16
C GLU A 31 -18.55 -16.51 15.17
N MET A 32 -18.37 -15.70 16.21
CA MET A 32 -18.91 -14.34 16.28
C MET A 32 -18.24 -13.40 15.27
N VAL A 33 -16.91 -13.41 15.18
CA VAL A 33 -16.16 -12.60 14.21
C VAL A 33 -16.46 -13.07 12.78
N GLN A 34 -16.65 -14.37 12.56
CA GLN A 34 -17.04 -14.93 11.26
C GLN A 34 -18.39 -14.43 10.75
N ARG A 35 -19.28 -13.94 11.63
CA ARG A 35 -20.55 -13.34 11.20
C ARG A 35 -20.35 -12.02 10.45
N SER A 36 -19.35 -11.22 10.83
CA SER A 36 -18.97 -10.00 10.12
C SER A 36 -17.89 -10.23 9.07
N HIS A 37 -17.04 -11.24 9.25
CA HIS A 37 -15.94 -11.58 8.36
C HIS A 37 -15.94 -13.08 8.02
N PRO A 38 -16.72 -13.54 7.02
CA PRO A 38 -16.90 -14.98 6.73
C PRO A 38 -15.60 -15.75 6.49
N ASN A 39 -14.57 -15.09 5.98
CA ASN A 39 -13.26 -15.69 5.69
C ASN A 39 -12.31 -15.68 6.91
N PHE A 40 -12.73 -15.12 8.05
CA PHE A 40 -11.89 -15.04 9.24
C PHE A 40 -11.57 -16.43 9.77
N ARG A 41 -10.27 -16.76 9.79
CA ARG A 41 -9.78 -18.02 10.32
C ARG A 41 -8.40 -17.80 10.96
N PRO A 42 -8.29 -17.84 12.29
CA PRO A 42 -6.99 -17.75 12.96
C PRO A 42 -6.07 -18.89 12.48
N GLY A 43 -4.79 -18.58 12.27
CA GLY A 43 -3.80 -19.52 11.76
C GLY A 43 -2.60 -19.64 12.68
N LEU A 44 -2.18 -20.87 12.96
CA LEU A 44 -1.04 -21.21 13.82
C LEU A 44 -0.03 -22.06 13.03
N ALA A 45 1.21 -21.59 12.94
CA ALA A 45 2.32 -22.36 12.41
C ALA A 45 3.14 -22.99 13.55
N ILE A 46 3.36 -24.30 13.46
CA ILE A 46 4.20 -25.06 14.40
C ILE A 46 5.45 -25.52 13.66
N VAL A 47 6.61 -24.95 14.05
CA VAL A 47 7.91 -25.34 13.49
C VAL A 47 8.49 -26.48 14.32
N GLN A 48 8.60 -27.66 13.70
CA GLN A 48 9.15 -28.87 14.29
C GLN A 48 10.48 -29.21 13.63
N VAL A 49 11.55 -29.31 14.42
CA VAL A 49 12.82 -29.88 13.96
C VAL A 49 12.97 -31.29 14.51
N GLY A 50 13.35 -32.24 13.65
CA GLY A 50 13.54 -33.64 14.00
C GLY A 50 12.23 -34.39 14.30
N ASN A 51 12.32 -35.51 15.04
CA ASN A 51 11.20 -36.45 15.16
C ASN A 51 11.08 -37.12 16.54
N ARG A 52 11.39 -36.37 17.61
CA ARG A 52 11.26 -36.90 18.98
C ARG A 52 9.83 -37.31 19.31
N ALA A 53 9.70 -38.46 20.00
CA ALA A 53 8.40 -39.06 20.31
C ALA A 53 7.55 -38.19 21.25
N ASP A 54 8.17 -37.54 22.24
CA ASP A 54 7.50 -36.62 23.17
C ASP A 54 6.95 -35.38 22.45
N SER A 55 7.78 -34.74 21.62
CA SER A 55 7.39 -33.60 20.77
C SER A 55 6.19 -33.92 19.87
N ASN A 56 6.19 -35.10 19.22
CA ASN A 56 5.09 -35.54 18.37
C ASN A 56 3.75 -35.67 19.11
N VAL A 57 3.76 -36.09 20.38
CA VAL A 57 2.54 -36.19 21.19
C VAL A 57 1.96 -34.80 21.47
N PHE A 58 2.82 -33.84 21.87
CA PHE A 58 2.39 -32.46 22.13
C PHE A 58 1.87 -31.76 20.86
N ILE A 59 2.55 -31.93 19.72
CA ILE A 59 2.08 -31.36 18.44
C ILE A 59 0.70 -31.92 18.07
N LYS A 60 0.49 -33.23 18.18
CA LYS A 60 -0.82 -33.84 17.92
C LYS A 60 -1.91 -33.28 18.82
N GLN A 61 -1.61 -33.02 20.09
CA GLN A 61 -2.55 -32.40 21.02
C GLN A 61 -2.87 -30.95 20.64
N LYS A 62 -1.87 -30.15 20.25
CA LYS A 62 -2.05 -28.77 19.76
C LYS A 62 -2.92 -28.73 18.51
N VAL A 63 -2.63 -29.56 17.52
CA VAL A 63 -3.40 -29.67 16.27
C VAL A 63 -4.86 -30.03 16.58
N LYS A 64 -5.09 -31.08 17.37
CA LYS A 64 -6.45 -31.50 17.76
C LYS A 64 -7.20 -30.40 18.49
N ALA A 65 -6.55 -29.68 19.41
CA ALA A 65 -7.18 -28.58 20.14
C ALA A 65 -7.50 -27.40 19.22
N ALA A 66 -6.62 -27.07 18.29
CA ALA A 66 -6.81 -26.02 17.30
C ALA A 66 -8.01 -26.32 16.39
N GLU A 67 -8.10 -27.55 15.86
CA GLU A 67 -9.22 -28.02 15.05
C GLU A 67 -10.55 -27.93 15.81
N GLN A 68 -10.58 -28.29 17.10
CA GLN A 68 -11.77 -28.18 17.94
C GLN A 68 -12.27 -26.73 18.09
N VAL A 69 -11.34 -25.76 18.13
CA VAL A 69 -11.64 -24.34 18.30
C VAL A 69 -11.95 -23.65 16.96
N GLY A 70 -11.46 -24.18 15.84
CA GLY A 70 -11.60 -23.58 14.51
C GLY A 70 -10.34 -22.87 13.99
N VAL A 71 -9.20 -23.06 14.66
CA VAL A 71 -7.89 -22.50 14.27
C VAL A 71 -7.26 -23.37 13.18
N HIS A 72 -6.83 -22.78 12.07
CA HIS A 72 -6.06 -23.44 11.04
C HIS A 72 -4.63 -23.71 11.54
N VAL A 73 -4.08 -24.89 11.29
CA VAL A 73 -2.72 -25.23 11.71
C VAL A 73 -1.90 -25.70 10.52
N ILE A 74 -0.68 -25.15 10.41
CA ILE A 74 0.36 -25.66 9.52
C ILE A 74 1.50 -26.19 10.38
N VAL A 75 1.95 -27.43 10.10
CA VAL A 75 3.11 -28.02 10.77
C VAL A 75 4.27 -28.06 9.79
N VAL A 76 5.27 -27.21 10.01
CA VAL A 76 6.50 -27.18 9.22
C VAL A 76 7.48 -28.15 9.84
N LYS A 77 7.73 -29.28 9.16
CA LYS A 77 8.67 -30.32 9.62
C LYS A 77 10.01 -30.18 8.92
N LEU A 78 11.06 -29.99 9.71
CA LEU A 78 12.43 -29.84 9.24
C LEU A 78 13.30 -31.01 9.72
N PRO A 79 14.28 -31.45 8.91
CA PRO A 79 15.18 -32.53 9.29
C PRO A 79 16.10 -32.12 10.43
N LYS A 80 16.66 -33.09 11.15
CA LYS A 80 17.65 -32.84 12.22
C LYS A 80 18.91 -32.13 11.73
N SER A 81 19.21 -32.25 10.44
CA SER A 81 20.36 -31.65 9.76
C SER A 81 20.13 -30.21 9.33
N VAL A 82 18.99 -29.60 9.68
CA VAL A 82 18.72 -28.20 9.33
C VAL A 82 19.70 -27.27 10.02
N ASP A 83 20.27 -26.32 9.28
CA ASP A 83 21.11 -25.27 9.82
C ASP A 83 20.28 -24.09 10.36
N CYS A 84 20.95 -23.18 11.08
CA CYS A 84 20.31 -22.01 11.69
C CYS A 84 19.68 -21.08 10.65
N ASP A 85 20.39 -20.81 9.54
CA ASP A 85 19.95 -19.86 8.52
C ASP A 85 18.69 -20.35 7.80
N THR A 86 18.64 -21.63 7.45
CA THR A 86 17.46 -22.26 6.85
C THR A 86 16.28 -22.18 7.80
N LEU A 87 16.48 -22.43 9.10
CA LEU A 87 15.43 -22.33 10.11
C LEU A 87 14.91 -20.89 10.24
N ILE A 88 15.81 -19.90 10.25
CA ILE A 88 15.48 -18.47 10.25
C ILE A 88 14.67 -18.07 9.01
N GLU A 89 15.08 -18.50 7.80
CA GLU A 89 14.35 -18.19 6.56
C GLU A 89 12.95 -18.81 6.54
N GLN A 90 12.78 -20.01 7.11
CA GLN A 90 11.45 -20.61 7.28
C GLN A 90 10.57 -19.77 8.22
N VAL A 91 11.11 -19.29 9.35
CA VAL A 91 10.36 -18.40 10.26
C VAL A 91 10.01 -17.08 9.58
N LYS A 92 10.94 -16.48 8.82
CA LYS A 92 10.66 -15.27 8.02
C LYS A 92 9.57 -15.49 6.98
N ALA A 93 9.55 -16.64 6.30
CA ALA A 93 8.49 -16.99 5.37
C ALA A 93 7.12 -17.06 6.06
N LEU A 94 7.06 -17.65 7.27
CA LEU A 94 5.85 -17.70 8.08
C LEU A 94 5.42 -16.31 8.59
N ASN A 95 6.36 -15.42 8.91
CA ASN A 95 6.04 -14.03 9.24
C ASN A 95 5.35 -13.32 8.07
N ARG A 96 5.77 -13.58 6.82
CA ARG A 96 5.17 -12.98 5.61
C ARG A 96 3.82 -13.59 5.23
N ASP A 97 3.47 -14.76 5.75
CA ASP A 97 2.20 -15.42 5.46
C ASP A 97 1.05 -14.74 6.25
N ALA A 98 0.17 -14.04 5.54
CA ALA A 98 -0.99 -13.35 6.10
C ALA A 98 -2.04 -14.30 6.70
N SER A 99 -2.04 -15.60 6.33
CA SER A 99 -2.93 -16.58 6.95
C SER A 99 -2.44 -17.05 8.33
N ILE A 100 -1.17 -16.79 8.65
CA ILE A 100 -0.53 -17.19 9.91
C ILE A 100 -0.48 -16.02 10.88
N HIS A 101 -1.13 -16.19 12.03
CA HIS A 101 -1.27 -15.18 13.07
C HIS A 101 -0.45 -15.54 14.32
N GLY A 102 -0.05 -16.80 14.45
CA GLY A 102 0.80 -17.29 15.53
C GLY A 102 1.86 -18.24 15.02
N ILE A 103 3.07 -18.10 15.52
CA ILE A 103 4.20 -19.00 15.24
C ILE A 103 4.72 -19.55 16.57
N ILE A 104 4.98 -20.85 16.60
CA ILE A 104 5.65 -21.50 17.72
C ILE A 104 6.81 -22.36 17.22
N ILE A 105 7.98 -22.16 17.83
CA ILE A 105 9.12 -23.07 17.70
C ILE A 105 8.93 -24.20 18.71
N GLN A 106 8.77 -25.44 18.25
CA GLN A 106 8.60 -26.57 19.16
C GLN A 106 9.94 -26.91 19.83
N LEU A 107 10.06 -26.54 21.10
CA LEU A 107 11.22 -26.82 21.93
C LEU A 107 11.12 -28.17 22.65
N PRO A 108 12.26 -28.81 22.99
CA PRO A 108 13.62 -28.47 22.53
C PRO A 108 13.82 -28.81 21.05
N LEU A 109 14.69 -28.07 20.36
CA LEU A 109 15.08 -28.40 18.99
C LEU A 109 15.84 -29.75 18.96
N ASP A 110 15.43 -30.66 18.08
CA ASP A 110 16.09 -31.96 17.86
C ASP A 110 17.03 -31.87 16.65
N VAL A 111 18.15 -31.18 16.87
CA VAL A 111 19.18 -30.87 15.85
C VAL A 111 20.44 -31.73 16.03
N CYS A 112 21.11 -32.03 14.92
CA CYS A 112 22.40 -32.73 14.94
C CYS A 112 23.53 -31.84 15.46
N GLU A 113 23.50 -30.54 15.13
CA GLU A 113 24.48 -29.55 15.54
C GLU A 113 23.79 -28.45 16.37
N PRO A 114 24.47 -27.84 17.37
CA PRO A 114 23.89 -26.77 18.17
C PRO A 114 23.43 -25.59 17.31
N VAL A 115 22.15 -25.23 17.43
CA VAL A 115 21.55 -24.04 16.80
C VAL A 115 21.27 -22.99 17.87
N ASP A 116 21.53 -21.72 17.55
CA ASP A 116 21.13 -20.61 18.42
C ASP A 116 19.59 -20.49 18.44
N THR A 117 19.01 -21.11 19.46
CA THR A 117 17.56 -21.16 19.64
C THR A 117 16.99 -19.77 19.94
N ASP A 118 17.74 -18.91 20.63
CA ASP A 118 17.28 -17.56 20.95
C ASP A 118 17.23 -16.73 19.64
N ALA A 119 18.23 -16.84 18.75
CA ALA A 119 18.20 -16.16 17.45
C ALA A 119 16.98 -16.57 16.61
N VAL A 120 16.65 -17.86 16.59
CA VAL A 120 15.46 -18.38 15.86
C VAL A 120 14.16 -17.85 16.46
N ILE A 121 13.99 -17.92 17.78
CA ILE A 121 12.79 -17.42 18.46
C ILE A 121 12.63 -15.91 18.22
N ASN A 122 13.70 -15.14 18.33
CA ASN A 122 13.68 -13.69 18.11
C ASN A 122 13.49 -13.28 16.64
N THR A 123 13.47 -14.22 15.70
CA THR A 123 13.04 -13.98 14.32
C THR A 123 11.52 -13.88 14.21
N ILE A 124 10.76 -14.46 15.14
CA ILE A 124 9.30 -14.35 15.15
C ILE A 124 8.90 -12.89 15.40
N GLU A 125 8.03 -12.34 14.55
CA GLU A 125 7.46 -11.02 14.80
C GLU A 125 6.71 -11.00 16.14
N SER A 126 6.91 -9.97 16.96
CA SER A 126 6.36 -9.94 18.32
C SER A 126 4.84 -10.06 18.38
N ALA A 127 4.13 -9.66 17.32
CA ALA A 127 2.68 -9.83 17.19
C ALA A 127 2.26 -11.29 16.90
N LYS A 128 3.15 -12.10 16.31
CA LYS A 128 2.94 -13.53 15.99
C LYS A 128 3.58 -14.47 17.01
N ASP A 129 4.32 -13.96 18.00
CA ASP A 129 4.94 -14.74 19.08
C ASP A 129 3.90 -15.18 20.13
N VAL A 130 3.04 -16.12 19.72
CA VAL A 130 1.92 -16.61 20.54
C VAL A 130 2.35 -17.40 21.76
N ASP A 131 3.63 -17.78 21.86
CA ASP A 131 4.20 -18.41 23.05
C ASP A 131 4.85 -17.40 24.01
N GLY A 132 4.98 -16.13 23.60
CA GLY A 132 5.50 -15.02 24.42
C GLY A 132 6.99 -15.11 24.73
N LEU A 133 7.79 -15.80 23.91
CA LEU A 133 9.18 -16.15 24.22
C LEU A 133 10.22 -15.20 23.59
N THR A 134 9.81 -14.31 22.68
CA THR A 134 10.72 -13.30 22.12
C THR A 134 11.22 -12.36 23.22
N LEU A 135 12.44 -11.84 23.05
CA LEU A 135 13.03 -10.86 23.98
C LEU A 135 12.15 -9.62 24.13
N LEU A 136 11.45 -9.20 23.07
CA LEU A 136 10.55 -8.06 23.12
C LEU A 136 9.33 -8.32 24.01
N ASN A 137 8.62 -9.44 23.83
CA ASN A 137 7.46 -9.76 24.66
C ASN A 137 7.86 -10.10 26.11
N ALA A 138 8.96 -10.83 26.30
CA ALA A 138 9.51 -11.09 27.63
C ALA A 138 9.92 -9.78 28.34
N GLY A 139 10.53 -8.84 27.61
CA GLY A 139 10.89 -7.52 28.11
C GLY A 139 9.68 -6.67 28.49
N ARG A 140 8.62 -6.66 27.67
CA ARG A 140 7.35 -5.97 27.96
C ARG A 140 6.70 -6.51 29.24
N LEU A 141 6.60 -7.83 29.38
CA LEU A 141 6.08 -8.46 30.61
C LEU A 141 6.91 -8.06 31.83
N ALA A 142 8.24 -8.15 31.75
CA ALA A 142 9.12 -7.79 32.87
C ALA A 142 8.99 -6.31 33.28
N ARG A 143 8.66 -5.43 32.32
CA ARG A 143 8.47 -3.98 32.53
C ARG A 143 7.04 -3.58 32.93
N GLY A 144 6.09 -4.52 32.90
CA GLY A 144 4.67 -4.27 33.23
C GLY A 144 3.84 -3.73 32.08
N ASP A 145 4.36 -3.76 30.85
CA ASP A 145 3.61 -3.38 29.63
C ASP A 145 2.71 -4.55 29.19
N LEU A 146 1.76 -4.93 30.05
CA LEU A 146 0.90 -6.10 29.85
C LEU A 146 -0.07 -5.93 28.69
N GLU A 147 -0.42 -4.69 28.32
CA GLU A 147 -1.35 -4.41 27.23
C GLU A 147 -0.75 -4.73 25.85
N ASN A 148 0.56 -4.49 25.70
CA ASN A 148 1.30 -4.76 24.45
C ASN A 148 2.10 -6.07 24.48
N ALA A 149 2.19 -6.74 25.63
CA ALA A 149 2.88 -8.02 25.75
C ALA A 149 1.98 -9.19 25.31
N ILE A 150 2.54 -10.13 24.53
CA ILE A 150 1.98 -11.48 24.48
C ILE A 150 2.48 -12.25 25.71
N ILE A 151 1.54 -12.57 26.61
CA ILE A 151 1.86 -13.25 27.87
C ILE A 151 2.20 -14.73 27.57
N PRO A 152 3.30 -15.28 28.11
CA PRO A 152 3.68 -16.67 27.86
C PRO A 152 2.62 -17.66 28.34
N CYS A 153 2.39 -18.70 27.53
CA CYS A 153 1.23 -19.58 27.66
C CYS A 153 1.13 -20.29 29.02
N THR A 154 2.24 -20.87 29.49
CA THR A 154 2.26 -21.65 30.74
C THR A 154 2.06 -20.78 31.98
N PRO A 155 2.80 -19.67 32.18
CA PRO A 155 2.53 -18.69 33.23
C PRO A 155 1.08 -18.18 33.22
N ASN A 156 0.54 -17.82 32.05
CA ASN A 156 -0.83 -17.34 31.95
C ASN A 156 -1.84 -18.43 32.29
N GLY A 157 -1.55 -19.67 31.91
CA GLY A 157 -2.35 -20.84 32.30
C GLY A 157 -2.40 -21.03 33.81
N CYS A 158 -1.29 -20.80 34.52
CA CYS A 158 -1.24 -20.85 35.99
C CYS A 158 -2.11 -19.75 36.62
N LEU A 159 -2.00 -18.52 36.09
CA LEU A 159 -2.80 -17.38 36.56
C LEU A 159 -4.31 -17.65 36.36
N GLU A 160 -4.71 -18.17 35.20
CA GLU A 160 -6.10 -18.48 34.91
C GLU A 160 -6.65 -19.60 35.79
N LEU A 161 -5.83 -20.60 36.13
CA LEU A 161 -6.19 -21.64 37.10
C LEU A 161 -6.47 -21.04 38.48
N LEU A 162 -5.63 -20.12 38.95
CA LEU A 162 -5.84 -19.41 40.23
C LEU A 162 -7.12 -18.57 40.21
N LYS A 163 -7.39 -17.87 39.09
CA LYS A 163 -8.63 -17.11 38.90
C LYS A 163 -9.87 -18.01 38.89
N SER A 164 -9.77 -19.20 38.29
CA SER A 164 -10.90 -20.14 38.17
C SER A 164 -11.43 -20.64 39.51
N ILE A 165 -10.60 -20.64 40.55
CA ILE A 165 -10.95 -21.04 41.92
C ILE A 165 -11.26 -19.83 42.82
N GLY A 166 -11.29 -18.61 42.27
CA GLY A 166 -11.67 -17.40 43.01
C GLY A 166 -10.61 -16.86 43.98
N VAL A 167 -9.33 -17.17 43.76
CA VAL A 167 -8.24 -16.64 44.60
C VAL A 167 -7.99 -15.17 44.26
N ASP A 168 -8.11 -14.29 45.26
CA ASP A 168 -7.61 -12.91 45.19
C ASP A 168 -6.11 -12.90 45.47
N LEU A 169 -5.33 -12.42 44.50
CA LEU A 169 -3.88 -12.35 44.56
C LEU A 169 -3.37 -11.13 45.33
N THR A 170 -4.22 -10.14 45.61
CA THR A 170 -3.83 -8.87 46.19
C THR A 170 -3.16 -9.07 47.56
N GLY A 171 -1.87 -8.72 47.65
CA GLY A 171 -1.06 -8.86 48.87
C GLY A 171 -0.72 -10.30 49.26
N LYS A 172 -1.16 -11.32 48.51
CA LYS A 172 -0.83 -12.72 48.79
C LYS A 172 0.65 -12.99 48.55
N HIS A 173 1.25 -13.78 49.44
CA HIS A 173 2.64 -14.19 49.29
C HIS A 173 2.73 -15.42 48.37
N CYS A 174 3.19 -15.17 47.15
CA CYS A 174 3.44 -16.20 46.15
C CYS A 174 4.91 -16.62 46.15
N VAL A 175 5.17 -17.91 46.33
CA VAL A 175 6.51 -18.49 46.17
C VAL A 175 6.58 -19.20 44.82
N VAL A 176 7.51 -18.79 43.97
CA VAL A 176 7.74 -19.39 42.65
C VAL A 176 9.06 -20.15 42.68
N ILE A 177 9.04 -21.48 42.54
CA ILE A 177 10.26 -22.30 42.48
C ILE A 177 10.58 -22.63 41.03
N GLY A 178 11.57 -21.93 40.47
CA GLY A 178 11.97 -22.08 39.07
C GLY A 178 12.46 -20.76 38.51
N ARG A 179 13.58 -20.79 37.79
CA ARG A 179 14.19 -19.59 37.15
C ARG A 179 14.31 -19.70 35.64
N SER A 180 13.62 -20.67 35.04
CA SER A 180 13.61 -20.86 33.59
C SER A 180 13.06 -19.62 32.89
N ARG A 181 13.53 -19.36 31.67
CA ARG A 181 12.99 -18.31 30.79
C ARG A 181 11.56 -18.59 30.31
N ILE A 182 11.10 -19.85 30.38
CA ILE A 182 9.82 -20.30 29.83
C ILE A 182 8.66 -20.19 30.85
N VAL A 183 8.89 -20.62 32.10
CA VAL A 183 7.83 -20.68 33.13
C VAL A 183 8.18 -19.85 34.35
N GLY A 184 9.23 -20.23 35.09
CA GLY A 184 9.51 -19.66 36.42
C GLY A 184 9.61 -18.13 36.45
N LYS A 185 10.55 -17.54 35.70
CA LYS A 185 10.75 -16.07 35.72
C LYS A 185 9.52 -15.30 35.20
N PRO A 186 8.92 -15.66 34.04
CA PRO A 186 7.70 -14.99 33.59
C PRO A 186 6.51 -15.14 34.54
N ALA A 187 6.36 -16.29 35.22
CA ALA A 187 5.30 -16.48 36.22
C ALA A 187 5.49 -15.57 37.43
N SER A 188 6.72 -15.38 37.89
CA SER A 188 7.02 -14.42 38.95
C SER A 188 6.63 -13.00 38.56
N ASP A 189 7.01 -12.55 37.36
CA ASP A 189 6.70 -11.21 36.88
C ASP A 189 5.19 -11.02 36.69
N LEU A 190 4.50 -12.02 36.12
CA LEU A 190 3.06 -11.98 35.92
C LEU A 190 2.29 -11.91 37.25
N LEU A 191 2.67 -12.69 38.26
CA LEU A 191 2.04 -12.64 39.59
C LEU A 191 2.27 -11.30 40.28
N LEU A 192 3.47 -10.74 40.15
CA LEU A 192 3.81 -9.42 40.69
C LEU A 192 2.90 -8.33 40.09
N TRP A 193 2.72 -8.33 38.76
CA TRP A 193 1.81 -7.38 38.09
C TRP A 193 0.32 -7.67 38.32
N ASN A 194 -0.02 -8.80 38.95
CA ASN A 194 -1.36 -9.10 39.47
C ASN A 194 -1.44 -8.87 41.00
N ASN A 195 -0.66 -7.93 41.53
CA ASN A 195 -0.68 -7.44 42.91
C ASN A 195 -0.25 -8.45 43.99
N ALA A 196 0.41 -9.55 43.63
CA ALA A 196 0.99 -10.47 44.61
C ALA A 196 2.35 -9.98 45.14
N THR A 197 2.70 -10.38 46.36
CA THR A 197 4.09 -10.33 46.83
C THR A 197 4.80 -11.60 46.39
N VAL A 198 5.88 -11.50 45.61
CA VAL A 198 6.49 -12.68 44.97
C VAL A 198 7.91 -12.94 45.47
N THR A 199 8.16 -14.15 45.96
CA THR A 199 9.50 -14.67 46.26
C THR A 199 9.91 -15.72 45.21
N THR A 200 10.95 -15.43 44.44
CA THR A 200 11.46 -16.38 43.41
C THR A 200 12.60 -17.22 43.97
N CYS A 201 12.46 -18.54 43.88
CA CYS A 201 13.40 -19.54 44.35
C CYS A 201 13.94 -20.41 43.20
N HIS A 202 15.03 -21.13 43.44
CA HIS A 202 15.56 -22.16 42.54
C HIS A 202 16.06 -23.36 43.35
N SER A 203 16.42 -24.46 42.67
CA SER A 203 16.89 -25.71 43.31
C SER A 203 18.15 -25.61 44.18
N ARG A 204 18.75 -24.41 44.28
CA ARG A 204 19.93 -24.12 45.12
C ARG A 204 19.67 -23.01 46.16
N THR A 205 18.43 -22.56 46.28
CA THR A 205 18.04 -21.61 47.33
C THR A 205 18.20 -22.30 48.68
N LYS A 206 18.87 -21.63 49.62
CA LYS A 206 19.03 -22.14 51.00
C LYS A 206 17.69 -22.08 51.73
N ASP A 207 17.45 -23.05 52.62
CA ASP A 207 16.23 -23.13 53.43
C ASP A 207 14.93 -23.09 52.58
N LEU A 208 14.97 -23.74 51.41
CA LEU A 208 13.85 -23.74 50.46
C LEU A 208 12.55 -24.25 51.09
N ASP A 209 12.64 -25.26 51.96
CA ASP A 209 11.54 -25.79 52.76
C ASP A 209 10.88 -24.72 53.66
N LYS A 210 11.69 -23.90 54.34
CA LYS A 210 11.18 -22.82 55.21
C LYS A 210 10.53 -21.72 54.39
N ILE A 211 11.07 -21.40 53.21
CA ILE A 211 10.48 -20.40 52.31
C ILE A 211 9.14 -20.91 51.77
N CYS A 212 9.05 -22.18 51.36
CA CYS A 212 7.78 -22.79 50.91
C CYS A 212 6.67 -22.69 51.96
N ARG A 213 7.02 -22.81 53.25
CA ARG A 213 6.05 -22.67 54.35
C ARG A 213 5.49 -21.26 54.53
N THR A 214 6.06 -20.26 53.89
CA THR A 214 5.54 -18.88 53.95
C THR A 214 4.55 -18.57 52.83
N ALA A 215 4.33 -19.51 51.90
CA ALA A 215 3.50 -19.29 50.72
C ALA A 215 2.00 -19.38 51.05
N ASP A 216 1.25 -18.38 50.62
CA ASP A 216 -0.20 -18.52 50.39
C ASP A 216 -0.46 -19.31 49.10
N ILE A 217 0.41 -19.11 48.11
CA ILE A 217 0.36 -19.75 46.79
C ILE A 217 1.77 -20.23 46.43
N LEU A 218 1.90 -21.50 46.10
CA LEU A 218 3.16 -22.13 45.70
C LEU A 218 3.09 -22.56 44.24
N LEU A 219 3.90 -21.96 43.38
CA LEU A 219 4.04 -22.33 41.97
C LEU A 219 5.40 -23.02 41.76
N VAL A 220 5.39 -24.27 41.27
CA VAL A 220 6.59 -25.11 41.16
C VAL A 220 6.85 -25.45 39.69
N ALA A 221 8.02 -25.08 39.20
CA ALA A 221 8.49 -25.28 37.82
C ALA A 221 10.02 -25.43 37.80
N VAL A 222 10.52 -26.43 38.53
CA VAL A 222 11.96 -26.67 38.77
C VAL A 222 12.52 -27.83 37.95
N GLY A 223 11.65 -28.69 37.40
CA GLY A 223 12.04 -29.84 36.57
C GLY A 223 12.74 -30.94 37.36
N GLN A 224 12.34 -31.14 38.61
CA GLN A 224 12.86 -32.18 39.49
C GLN A 224 11.69 -32.93 40.14
N PRO A 225 11.49 -34.23 39.81
CA PRO A 225 10.30 -34.95 40.24
C PRO A 225 10.22 -35.05 41.77
N ALA A 226 9.06 -34.70 42.31
CA ALA A 226 8.74 -34.77 43.75
C ALA A 226 9.76 -34.10 44.69
N LEU A 227 10.40 -33.02 44.25
CA LEU A 227 11.31 -32.20 45.06
C LEU A 227 10.57 -31.59 46.26
N VAL A 228 9.40 -31.01 46.01
CA VAL A 228 8.60 -30.34 47.05
C VAL A 228 7.76 -31.39 47.77
N LYS A 229 7.95 -31.51 49.09
CA LYS A 229 7.24 -32.47 49.95
C LYS A 229 6.06 -31.82 50.68
N GLY A 230 5.08 -32.61 51.10
CA GLY A 230 3.92 -32.10 51.84
C GLY A 230 4.32 -31.42 53.16
N SER A 231 5.41 -31.87 53.79
CA SER A 231 5.98 -31.27 55.00
C SER A 231 6.57 -29.87 54.81
N TRP A 232 6.71 -29.40 53.57
CA TRP A 232 7.21 -28.06 53.23
C TRP A 232 6.06 -27.05 53.05
N LEU A 233 4.81 -27.51 53.09
CA LEU A 233 3.64 -26.71 52.80
C LEU A 233 3.00 -26.16 54.08
N ASN A 234 2.48 -24.93 54.00
CA ASN A 234 1.63 -24.38 55.03
C ASN A 234 0.19 -24.90 54.86
N PRO A 235 -0.53 -25.30 55.92
CA PRO A 235 -1.93 -25.71 55.80
C PRO A 235 -2.78 -24.64 55.10
N GLY A 236 -3.51 -25.05 54.06
CA GLY A 236 -4.36 -24.15 53.28
C GLY A 236 -3.69 -23.46 52.09
N VAL A 237 -2.39 -23.71 51.83
CA VAL A 237 -1.70 -23.20 50.63
C VAL A 237 -2.36 -23.70 49.34
N VAL A 238 -2.34 -22.87 48.28
CA VAL A 238 -2.70 -23.29 46.92
C VAL A 238 -1.45 -23.72 46.17
N VAL A 239 -1.45 -24.93 45.60
CA VAL A 239 -0.27 -25.48 44.89
C VAL A 239 -0.54 -25.61 43.38
N ILE A 240 0.29 -24.94 42.58
CA ILE A 240 0.34 -25.07 41.12
C ILE A 240 1.64 -25.78 40.74
N ASP A 241 1.52 -27.02 40.27
CA ASP A 241 2.64 -27.84 39.79
C ASP A 241 2.69 -27.82 38.26
N CYS A 242 3.72 -27.14 37.73
CA CYS A 242 3.99 -27.02 36.31
C CYS A 242 4.98 -28.09 35.81
N GLY A 243 5.60 -28.85 36.72
CA GLY A 243 6.60 -29.85 36.40
C GLY A 243 6.00 -31.01 35.62
N ILE A 244 6.70 -31.46 34.57
CA ILE A 244 6.36 -32.70 33.86
C ILE A 244 7.66 -33.49 33.68
N ASN A 245 7.80 -34.55 34.47
CA ASN A 245 8.97 -35.41 34.47
C ASN A 245 8.57 -36.82 34.03
N ALA A 246 9.33 -37.41 33.10
CA ALA A 246 9.20 -38.83 32.76
C ALA A 246 9.83 -39.69 33.85
N ALA A 247 9.27 -40.86 34.09
CA ALA A 247 9.82 -41.82 35.05
C ALA A 247 11.18 -42.35 34.56
N ASN A 248 12.17 -42.43 35.47
CA ASN A 248 13.49 -42.98 35.17
C ASN A 248 13.49 -44.54 35.05
N ASP A 249 12.35 -45.18 35.24
CA ASP A 249 12.19 -46.65 35.31
C ASP A 249 11.63 -47.29 34.03
N GLY A 250 11.48 -46.52 32.94
CA GLY A 250 10.87 -46.98 31.69
C GLY A 250 9.34 -47.03 31.71
N SER A 251 8.68 -46.65 32.81
CA SER A 251 7.23 -46.49 32.86
C SER A 251 6.78 -45.23 32.12
N ARG A 252 5.61 -45.28 31.46
CA ARG A 252 5.00 -44.11 30.78
C ARG A 252 4.33 -43.13 31.75
N LYS A 253 4.59 -43.24 33.06
CA LYS A 253 3.92 -42.44 34.09
C LYS A 253 4.64 -41.10 34.24
N LEU A 254 3.87 -40.00 34.22
CA LEU A 254 4.37 -38.64 34.38
C LEU A 254 4.25 -38.21 35.83
N TYR A 255 5.28 -37.54 36.34
CA TYR A 255 5.33 -37.02 37.70
C TYR A 255 5.55 -35.51 37.71
N GLY A 256 4.89 -34.84 38.64
CA GLY A 256 5.08 -33.42 38.92
C GLY A 256 6.35 -33.15 39.71
N ASP A 257 6.67 -31.87 39.88
CA ASP A 257 7.78 -31.44 40.75
C ASP A 257 7.39 -31.50 42.25
N VAL A 258 6.09 -31.62 42.53
CA VAL A 258 5.52 -31.76 43.87
C VAL A 258 5.14 -33.21 44.13
N ASP A 259 5.40 -33.69 45.35
CA ASP A 259 4.88 -34.97 45.83
C ASP A 259 3.36 -34.88 46.04
N PHE A 260 2.61 -35.22 45.00
CA PHE A 260 1.16 -35.00 44.93
C PHE A 260 0.39 -35.66 46.09
N GLU A 261 0.81 -36.85 46.51
CA GLU A 261 0.13 -37.64 47.55
C GLU A 261 0.32 -37.04 48.95
N GLU A 262 1.49 -36.48 49.22
CA GLU A 262 1.73 -35.76 50.47
C GLU A 262 1.11 -34.36 50.44
N ALA A 263 1.30 -33.63 49.33
CA ALA A 263 0.87 -32.25 49.21
C ALA A 263 -0.66 -32.09 49.26
N ARG A 264 -1.42 -33.02 48.67
CA ARG A 264 -2.89 -33.00 48.70
C ARG A 264 -3.49 -33.15 50.10
N ARG A 265 -2.73 -33.61 51.09
CA ARG A 265 -3.20 -33.70 52.49
C ARG A 265 -3.06 -32.38 53.25
N VAL A 266 -2.34 -31.41 52.70
CA VAL A 266 -2.00 -30.13 53.36
C VAL A 266 -2.57 -28.92 52.61
N ALA A 267 -2.50 -28.95 51.28
CA ALA A 267 -2.98 -27.86 50.43
C ALA A 267 -4.51 -27.70 50.48
N SER A 268 -5.00 -26.48 50.28
CA SER A 268 -6.43 -26.24 50.05
C SER A 268 -6.82 -26.64 48.62
N PHE A 269 -5.95 -26.32 47.66
CA PHE A 269 -6.10 -26.64 46.25
C PHE A 269 -4.78 -27.15 45.66
N ILE A 270 -4.85 -28.10 44.73
CA ILE A 270 -3.67 -28.62 44.03
C ILE A 270 -3.98 -28.99 42.58
N THR A 271 -3.06 -28.67 41.66
CA THR A 271 -3.15 -29.14 40.27
C THR A 271 -2.64 -30.58 40.12
N PRO A 272 -3.34 -31.47 39.37
CA PRO A 272 -2.84 -32.81 39.08
C PRO A 272 -1.78 -32.80 37.97
N VAL A 273 -0.80 -33.70 38.04
CA VAL A 273 0.16 -33.96 36.95
C VAL A 273 0.04 -35.42 36.50
N PRO A 274 -0.42 -35.71 35.26
CA PRO A 274 -0.90 -34.78 34.24
C PRO A 274 -2.38 -34.36 34.46
N GLY A 275 -2.75 -33.18 33.96
CA GLY A 275 -4.15 -32.72 33.93
C GLY A 275 -4.40 -31.31 34.45
N GLY A 276 -3.41 -30.72 35.14
CA GLY A 276 -3.42 -29.35 35.61
C GLY A 276 -2.94 -28.37 34.55
N VAL A 277 -1.67 -27.95 34.63
CA VAL A 277 -1.14 -26.82 33.84
C VAL A 277 -1.02 -27.12 32.34
N GLY A 278 -0.62 -28.33 31.93
CA GLY A 278 -0.36 -28.67 30.53
C GLY A 278 -1.53 -28.39 29.55
N PRO A 279 -2.78 -28.84 29.84
CA PRO A 279 -3.96 -28.49 29.06
C PRO A 279 -4.18 -26.97 28.92
N MET A 280 -3.87 -26.19 29.97
CA MET A 280 -3.99 -24.74 29.96
C MET A 280 -2.95 -24.08 29.06
N THR A 281 -1.72 -24.60 29.01
CA THR A 281 -0.69 -24.11 28.07
C THR A 281 -1.20 -24.14 26.63
N VAL A 282 -1.83 -25.24 26.20
CA VAL A 282 -2.40 -25.34 24.84
C VAL A 282 -3.58 -24.40 24.66
N ALA A 283 -4.46 -24.27 25.65
CA ALA A 283 -5.60 -23.35 25.56
C ALA A 283 -5.15 -21.87 25.49
N MET A 284 -4.11 -21.49 26.23
CA MET A 284 -3.50 -20.16 26.19
C MET A 284 -2.80 -19.87 24.87
N LEU A 285 -2.12 -20.85 24.28
CA LEU A 285 -1.54 -20.74 22.94
C LEU A 285 -2.62 -20.40 21.89
N LEU A 286 -3.75 -21.12 21.94
CA LEU A 286 -4.88 -20.84 21.05
C LEU A 286 -5.50 -19.49 21.37
N GLN A 287 -5.60 -19.10 22.65
CA GLN A 287 -6.10 -17.79 23.05
C GLN A 287 -5.22 -16.66 22.49
N ASN A 288 -3.90 -16.77 22.58
CA ASN A 288 -2.96 -15.81 22.01
C ASN A 288 -3.08 -15.76 20.48
N THR A 289 -3.21 -16.92 19.81
CA THR A 289 -3.41 -16.98 18.35
C THR A 289 -4.72 -16.31 17.93
N VAL A 290 -5.82 -16.57 18.64
CA VAL A 290 -7.12 -15.94 18.36
C VAL A 290 -7.06 -14.43 18.62
N ASN A 291 -6.41 -14.00 19.71
CA ASN A 291 -6.24 -12.58 20.00
C ASN A 291 -5.42 -11.87 18.91
N ALA A 292 -4.34 -12.49 18.43
CA ALA A 292 -3.53 -11.95 17.34
C ALA A 292 -4.34 -11.83 16.05
N ALA A 293 -5.13 -12.85 15.71
CA ALA A 293 -6.01 -12.82 14.54
C ALA A 293 -7.13 -11.77 14.66
N GLU A 294 -7.77 -11.66 15.82
CA GLU A 294 -8.79 -10.63 16.06
C GLU A 294 -8.22 -9.21 15.95
N LYS A 295 -6.96 -8.99 16.35
CA LYS A 295 -6.28 -7.69 16.17
C LYS A 295 -6.04 -7.37 14.70
N ASP A 296 -5.70 -8.36 13.87
CA ASP A 296 -5.43 -8.14 12.44
C ASP A 296 -6.70 -7.75 11.65
N VAL A 297 -7.88 -8.27 12.04
CA VAL A 297 -9.15 -7.89 11.40
C VAL A 297 -9.80 -6.64 11.97
N ASN A 298 -9.53 -6.30 13.24
CA ASN A 298 -10.08 -5.11 13.88
C ASN A 298 -9.05 -3.96 13.80
N LEU A 299 -8.87 -3.44 12.58
CA LEU A 299 -8.08 -2.22 12.39
C LEU A 299 -8.62 -1.10 13.29
N PRO A 300 -7.75 -0.32 13.94
CA PRO A 300 -8.17 0.72 14.85
C PRO A 300 -8.99 1.78 14.09
N ARG A 301 -10.13 2.18 14.67
CA ARG A 301 -11.01 3.21 14.08
C ARG A 301 -10.33 4.57 13.90
N SER A 302 -9.29 4.82 14.68
CA SER A 302 -8.43 6.01 14.59
C SER A 302 -6.98 5.57 14.78
N TRP A 303 -6.10 6.02 13.89
CA TRP A 303 -4.68 5.68 13.93
C TRP A 303 -3.96 6.44 15.04
N PRO A 304 -3.04 5.79 15.78
CA PRO A 304 -2.19 6.45 16.77
C PRO A 304 -1.03 7.19 16.08
N LEU A 305 -1.35 8.10 15.16
CA LEU A 305 -0.34 8.93 14.47
C LEU A 305 0.30 9.90 15.46
N LEU A 306 1.63 9.99 15.40
CA LEU A 306 2.37 11.06 16.07
C LEU A 306 2.24 12.34 15.24
N ILE A 307 1.21 13.12 15.53
CA ILE A 307 1.01 14.42 14.89
C ILE A 307 2.14 15.38 15.30
N ARG A 308 2.79 15.98 14.30
CA ARG A 308 3.88 16.95 14.51
C ARG A 308 3.31 18.35 14.56
N GLU A 309 3.63 19.10 15.61
CA GLU A 309 3.28 20.51 15.67
C GLU A 309 4.04 21.33 14.62
N ILE A 310 3.31 22.22 13.94
CA ILE A 310 3.88 23.18 13.01
C ILE A 310 4.21 24.48 13.77
N ARG A 311 5.40 25.02 13.54
CA ARG A 311 5.78 26.36 14.00
C ARG A 311 5.50 27.39 12.91
N HIS A 312 4.33 28.01 12.98
CA HIS A 312 3.94 29.05 12.05
C HIS A 312 4.84 30.29 12.17
N GLN A 313 5.06 30.94 11.03
CA GLN A 313 5.83 32.17 10.88
C GLN A 313 5.09 33.09 9.93
N ASP A 314 5.16 34.40 10.21
CA ASP A 314 4.58 35.47 9.41
C ASP A 314 5.66 36.55 9.18
N PRO A 315 6.06 36.84 7.92
CA PRO A 315 5.59 36.23 6.68
C PRO A 315 5.95 34.74 6.56
N VAL A 316 5.11 33.99 5.85
CA VAL A 316 5.33 32.56 5.56
C VAL A 316 6.65 32.40 4.77
N PRO A 317 7.60 31.56 5.25
CA PRO A 317 8.87 31.34 4.55
C PRO A 317 8.69 30.62 3.20
N SER A 318 9.77 30.45 2.45
CA SER A 318 9.74 29.62 1.23
C SER A 318 9.42 28.16 1.54
N ASP A 319 8.80 27.45 0.59
CA ASP A 319 8.39 26.05 0.75
C ASP A 319 9.55 25.15 1.22
N ILE A 320 10.73 25.29 0.61
CA ILE A 320 11.93 24.55 1.01
C ILE A 320 12.40 24.89 2.42
N ALA A 321 12.33 26.15 2.83
CA ALA A 321 12.73 26.57 4.17
C ALA A 321 11.80 25.95 5.23
N ILE A 322 10.49 25.90 4.95
CA ILE A 322 9.51 25.21 5.81
C ILE A 322 9.81 23.70 5.84
N SER A 323 10.04 23.07 4.70
CA SER A 323 10.35 21.63 4.63
C SER A 323 11.63 21.28 5.40
N LYS A 324 12.67 22.11 5.35
CA LYS A 324 13.95 21.88 6.07
C LYS A 324 13.83 22.15 7.56
N ALA A 325 13.01 23.11 7.97
CA ALA A 325 12.78 23.43 9.38
C ALA A 325 11.99 22.34 10.12
N GLN A 326 11.24 21.50 9.40
CA GLN A 326 10.44 20.43 9.98
C GLN A 326 11.20 19.09 10.00
N ALA A 327 11.37 18.50 11.19
CA ALA A 327 11.90 17.16 11.33
C ALA A 327 10.83 16.11 10.94
N PRO A 328 11.04 15.28 9.89
CA PRO A 328 10.10 14.23 9.52
C PRO A 328 10.13 13.06 10.53
N SER A 329 9.00 12.38 10.72
CA SER A 329 8.94 11.12 11.47
C SER A 329 9.63 9.99 10.71
N CYS A 330 10.11 8.98 11.43
CA CYS A 330 10.63 7.78 10.76
C CYS A 330 9.49 7.08 10.01
N ILE A 331 9.72 6.71 8.75
CA ILE A 331 8.63 6.17 7.92
C ILE A 331 8.08 4.85 8.44
N THR A 332 8.91 4.07 9.13
CA THR A 332 8.51 2.80 9.76
C THR A 332 7.53 3.02 10.93
N GLU A 333 7.62 4.15 11.63
CA GLU A 333 6.67 4.52 12.68
C GLU A 333 5.30 4.86 12.09
N ILE A 334 5.28 5.63 10.99
CA ILE A 334 4.04 5.95 10.27
C ILE A 334 3.42 4.67 9.70
N ALA A 335 4.23 3.82 9.06
CA ALA A 335 3.76 2.55 8.51
C ALA A 335 3.06 1.68 9.57
N LEU A 336 3.70 1.49 10.74
CA LEU A 336 3.12 0.74 11.85
C LEU A 336 1.84 1.40 12.37
N ALA A 337 1.82 2.74 12.50
CA ALA A 337 0.65 3.47 13.00
C ALA A 337 -0.57 3.33 12.08
N ILE A 338 -0.36 3.23 10.76
CA ILE A 338 -1.45 3.05 9.79
C ILE A 338 -1.83 1.58 9.55
N GLY A 339 -1.23 0.63 10.28
CA GLY A 339 -1.57 -0.80 10.22
C GLY A 339 -0.80 -1.62 9.17
N LEU A 340 0.30 -1.08 8.63
CA LEU A 340 1.24 -1.87 7.83
C LEU A 340 2.17 -2.66 8.74
N THR A 341 2.51 -3.89 8.32
CA THR A 341 3.50 -4.72 9.00
C THR A 341 4.91 -4.43 8.49
N PRO A 342 5.97 -4.74 9.27
CA PRO A 342 7.35 -4.61 8.79
C PRO A 342 7.63 -5.38 7.50
N ALA A 343 6.97 -6.53 7.30
CA ALA A 343 7.09 -7.35 6.10
C ALA A 343 6.47 -6.70 4.85
N GLU A 344 5.55 -5.75 5.01
CA GLU A 344 4.87 -5.05 3.91
C GLU A 344 5.53 -3.72 3.56
N THR A 345 6.60 -3.35 4.26
CA THR A 345 7.30 -2.09 4.05
C THR A 345 8.77 -2.30 3.76
N GLU A 346 9.26 -1.67 2.69
CA GLU A 346 10.67 -1.69 2.30
C GLU A 346 11.22 -0.25 2.38
N PRO A 347 11.94 0.13 3.45
CA PRO A 347 12.45 1.49 3.61
C PRO A 347 13.50 1.90 2.57
N TYR A 348 13.36 3.10 2.02
CA TYR A 348 14.33 3.76 1.14
C TYR A 348 14.92 4.98 1.88
N GLY A 349 15.87 4.70 2.77
CA GLY A 349 16.32 5.68 3.75
C GLY A 349 15.34 5.77 4.92
N LYS A 350 15.31 6.91 5.62
CA LYS A 350 14.56 7.07 6.88
C LYS A 350 13.11 7.51 6.70
N TYR A 351 12.80 8.20 5.61
CA TYR A 351 11.58 9.00 5.48
C TYR A 351 10.64 8.59 4.34
N LYS A 352 10.96 7.50 3.63
CA LYS A 352 10.13 6.94 2.57
C LYS A 352 10.27 5.42 2.50
N ALA A 353 9.22 4.71 2.10
CA ALA A 353 9.22 3.26 1.98
C ALA A 353 8.33 2.79 0.82
N LYS A 354 8.72 1.72 0.12
CA LYS A 354 7.82 1.01 -0.80
C LYS A 354 6.85 0.13 -0.02
N ILE A 355 5.60 0.06 -0.49
CA ILE A 355 4.54 -0.74 0.13
C ILE A 355 4.26 -1.99 -0.71
N SER A 356 4.26 -3.17 -0.07
CA SER A 356 3.93 -4.43 -0.74
C SER A 356 2.49 -4.45 -1.23
N LEU A 357 2.25 -5.16 -2.34
CA LEU A 357 0.89 -5.39 -2.85
C LEU A 357 0.14 -6.44 -2.03
N ASP A 358 0.83 -7.21 -1.18
CA ASP A 358 0.23 -8.25 -0.32
C ASP A 358 -0.80 -7.66 0.66
N VAL A 359 -0.68 -6.36 0.97
CA VAL A 359 -1.66 -5.58 1.75
C VAL A 359 -3.07 -5.75 1.20
N LEU A 360 -3.23 -5.77 -0.13
CA LEU A 360 -4.55 -5.93 -0.77
C LEU A 360 -5.15 -7.32 -0.50
N SER A 361 -4.32 -8.36 -0.47
CA SER A 361 -4.78 -9.72 -0.18
C SER A 361 -5.13 -9.89 1.31
N ARG A 362 -4.32 -9.34 2.21
CA ARG A 362 -4.57 -9.37 3.66
C ARG A 362 -5.84 -8.61 4.02
N LEU A 363 -6.03 -7.43 3.44
CA LEU A 363 -7.16 -6.54 3.72
C LEU A 363 -8.33 -6.72 2.75
N ASP A 364 -8.40 -7.82 1.99
CA ASP A 364 -9.51 -8.05 1.04
C ASP A 364 -10.88 -8.00 1.73
N HIS A 365 -10.96 -8.49 2.97
CA HIS A 365 -12.14 -8.47 3.82
C HIS A 365 -12.55 -7.06 4.32
N VAL A 366 -11.64 -6.08 4.31
CA VAL A 366 -11.91 -4.73 4.79
C VAL A 366 -12.69 -3.94 3.75
N LYS A 367 -13.78 -3.29 4.16
CA LYS A 367 -14.55 -2.42 3.27
C LYS A 367 -13.76 -1.14 2.97
N ASN A 368 -13.73 -0.74 1.70
CA ASN A 368 -13.08 0.49 1.26
C ASN A 368 -13.65 1.72 2.00
N GLY A 369 -12.76 2.66 2.33
CA GLY A 369 -13.11 3.98 2.82
C GLY A 369 -13.74 4.90 1.78
N LYS A 370 -13.87 6.17 2.14
CA LYS A 370 -14.42 7.22 1.28
C LYS A 370 -13.38 7.72 0.30
N TYR A 371 -13.70 7.77 -0.97
CA TYR A 371 -12.78 8.20 -2.02
C TYR A 371 -13.08 9.64 -2.47
N VAL A 372 -12.17 10.56 -2.21
CA VAL A 372 -12.33 12.00 -2.48
C VAL A 372 -11.36 12.41 -3.56
N LEU A 373 -11.86 13.04 -4.63
CA LEU A 373 -11.03 13.60 -5.68
C LEU A 373 -10.91 15.12 -5.53
N VAL A 374 -9.70 15.64 -5.59
CA VAL A 374 -9.41 17.07 -5.74
C VAL A 374 -9.11 17.39 -7.20
N THR A 375 -9.84 18.36 -7.76
CA THR A 375 -9.62 18.93 -9.08
C THR A 375 -9.65 20.46 -8.99
N SER A 376 -9.59 21.17 -10.12
CA SER A 376 -9.63 22.63 -10.12
C SER A 376 -10.51 23.18 -11.23
N MET A 377 -10.79 24.49 -11.18
CA MET A 377 -11.19 25.22 -12.38
C MET A 377 -10.08 25.19 -13.45
N THR A 378 -10.34 25.80 -14.60
CA THR A 378 -9.37 25.92 -15.68
C THR A 378 -8.09 26.60 -15.17
N PRO A 379 -6.91 25.94 -15.21
CA PRO A 379 -5.67 26.51 -14.69
C PRO A 379 -5.26 27.79 -15.41
N THR A 380 -4.67 28.70 -14.63
CA THR A 380 -4.14 29.98 -15.11
C THR A 380 -2.68 30.15 -14.66
N PRO A 381 -1.88 31.03 -15.30
CA PRO A 381 -0.48 31.26 -14.93
C PRO A 381 -0.27 31.72 -13.48
N GLU A 382 -1.27 32.36 -12.88
CA GLU A 382 -1.25 32.85 -11.49
C GLU A 382 -1.24 31.71 -10.45
N GLY A 383 -1.59 30.49 -10.87
CA GLY A 383 -1.61 29.32 -9.99
C GLY A 383 -2.93 29.13 -9.24
N ILE A 384 -3.23 27.86 -8.91
CA ILE A 384 -4.46 27.47 -8.21
C ILE A 384 -4.17 26.83 -6.83
N GLY A 385 -3.01 26.18 -6.66
CA GLY A 385 -2.67 25.49 -5.40
C GLY A 385 -3.45 24.18 -5.18
N LYS A 386 -3.80 23.45 -6.24
CA LYS A 386 -4.56 22.18 -6.12
C LYS A 386 -3.91 21.19 -5.16
N SER A 387 -2.62 20.90 -5.34
CA SER A 387 -1.90 19.94 -4.49
C SER A 387 -1.74 20.46 -3.06
N THR A 388 -1.65 21.78 -2.86
CA THR A 388 -1.70 22.42 -1.54
C THR A 388 -3.02 22.12 -0.83
N ILE A 389 -4.16 22.24 -1.52
CA ILE A 389 -5.48 21.86 -0.98
C ILE A 389 -5.57 20.35 -0.74
N THR A 390 -5.06 19.51 -1.65
CA THR A 390 -5.02 18.06 -1.46
C THR A 390 -4.33 17.68 -0.15
N ILE A 391 -3.15 18.24 0.09
CA ILE A 391 -2.35 17.93 1.29
C ILE A 391 -2.95 18.56 2.55
N GLY A 392 -3.42 19.80 2.48
CA GLY A 392 -4.11 20.46 3.59
C GLY A 392 -5.39 19.72 4.01
N LEU A 393 -6.14 19.16 3.06
CA LEU A 393 -7.32 18.34 3.35
C LEU A 393 -6.94 17.03 4.07
N VAL A 394 -5.87 16.35 3.65
CA VAL A 394 -5.36 15.15 4.33
C VAL A 394 -4.94 15.47 5.75
N GLN A 395 -4.25 16.59 5.95
CA GLN A 395 -3.84 17.10 7.25
C GLN A 395 -5.06 17.40 8.14
N ALA A 396 -6.02 18.18 7.65
CA ALA A 396 -7.23 18.52 8.38
C ALA A 396 -8.09 17.30 8.77
N LEU A 397 -8.19 16.30 7.89
CA LEU A 397 -8.91 15.05 8.20
C LEU A 397 -8.26 14.29 9.36
N ASN A 398 -6.93 14.15 9.36
CA ASN A 398 -6.22 13.44 10.43
C ASN A 398 -6.12 14.26 11.72
N VAL A 399 -5.76 15.55 11.62
CA VAL A 399 -5.42 16.41 12.77
C VAL A 399 -6.66 17.04 13.39
N SER A 400 -7.54 17.65 12.57
CA SER A 400 -8.70 18.38 13.08
C SER A 400 -9.90 17.46 13.35
N LEU A 401 -10.11 16.43 12.51
CA LEU A 401 -11.26 15.52 12.63
C LEU A 401 -10.92 14.15 13.24
N CYS A 402 -9.64 13.87 13.51
CA CYS A 402 -9.16 12.57 14.01
C CYS A 402 -9.62 11.37 13.16
N ALA A 403 -9.85 11.60 11.86
CA ALA A 403 -10.27 10.59 10.90
C ALA A 403 -9.06 10.07 10.12
N ASN A 404 -8.96 8.75 9.95
CA ASN A 404 -7.90 8.13 9.17
C ASN A 404 -7.96 8.66 7.73
N ALA A 405 -6.91 9.34 7.29
CA ALA A 405 -6.83 9.78 5.90
C ALA A 405 -5.45 9.60 5.28
N ILE A 406 -5.43 9.18 4.02
CA ILE A 406 -4.22 9.04 3.20
C ILE A 406 -4.35 9.92 1.95
N GLY A 407 -3.31 10.69 1.67
CA GLY A 407 -3.16 11.39 0.38
C GLY A 407 -2.60 10.45 -0.69
N CYS A 408 -3.16 10.45 -1.91
CA CYS A 408 -2.62 9.70 -3.05
C CYS A 408 -2.26 10.66 -4.19
N VAL A 409 -0.97 10.92 -4.39
CA VAL A 409 -0.47 11.92 -5.34
C VAL A 409 0.50 11.33 -6.36
N ARG A 410 0.74 12.11 -7.42
CA ARG A 410 1.68 11.74 -8.49
C ARG A 410 3.11 12.08 -8.09
N GLN A 411 4.04 11.25 -8.53
CA GLN A 411 5.45 11.60 -8.56
C GLN A 411 5.69 12.67 -9.64
N PRO A 412 6.42 13.76 -9.33
CA PRO A 412 6.84 14.72 -10.33
C PRO A 412 7.94 14.14 -11.24
N SER A 413 7.94 14.54 -12.52
CA SER A 413 9.05 14.23 -13.43
C SER A 413 10.27 15.08 -13.09
N LEU A 414 11.46 14.50 -13.25
CA LEU A 414 12.75 15.12 -12.96
C LEU A 414 13.09 16.22 -13.96
N GLY A 415 12.75 16.01 -15.24
CA GLY A 415 13.09 16.95 -16.33
C GLY A 415 12.59 18.39 -16.08
N PRO A 416 11.32 18.60 -15.72
CA PRO A 416 10.78 19.91 -15.35
C PRO A 416 11.44 20.57 -14.14
N THR A 417 11.90 19.81 -13.15
CA THR A 417 12.57 20.31 -11.93
C THR A 417 13.79 21.15 -12.30
N PHE A 418 14.63 20.66 -13.21
CA PHE A 418 15.81 21.39 -13.70
C PHE A 418 15.49 22.46 -14.77
N GLY A 419 14.24 22.53 -15.24
CA GLY A 419 13.80 23.42 -16.30
C GLY A 419 13.20 24.73 -15.79
N MET A 420 11.91 24.69 -15.44
CA MET A 420 11.12 25.88 -15.07
C MET A 420 10.28 25.70 -13.81
N LYS A 421 10.16 24.48 -13.27
CA LYS A 421 9.10 24.15 -12.30
C LYS A 421 9.69 23.70 -10.98
N GLY A 422 9.34 24.38 -9.89
CA GLY A 422 9.48 23.84 -8.53
C GLY A 422 8.51 22.66 -8.30
N GLY A 423 8.79 21.88 -7.27
CA GLY A 423 8.09 20.63 -6.97
C GLY A 423 6.58 20.70 -6.83
N ALA A 424 5.87 19.63 -7.18
CA ALA A 424 4.41 19.50 -7.00
C ALA A 424 4.04 18.90 -5.62
N ALA A 425 4.84 19.19 -4.58
CA ALA A 425 4.71 18.57 -3.26
C ALA A 425 3.59 19.17 -2.38
N GLY A 426 2.87 20.18 -2.87
CA GLY A 426 2.02 21.06 -2.08
C GLY A 426 2.63 22.46 -2.02
N GLY A 427 2.43 23.19 -0.92
CA GLY A 427 3.09 24.48 -0.67
C GLY A 427 2.80 25.01 0.73
N GLY A 428 3.65 25.90 1.22
CA GLY A 428 3.55 26.49 2.55
C GLY A 428 3.58 25.42 3.65
N TYR A 429 2.64 25.49 4.58
CA TYR A 429 2.46 24.52 5.65
C TYR A 429 1.61 23.29 5.25
N SER A 430 1.25 23.19 3.96
CA SER A 430 0.54 22.04 3.39
C SER A 430 1.36 21.37 2.28
N GLN A 431 2.39 20.63 2.67
CA GLN A 431 3.30 19.97 1.75
C GLN A 431 3.80 18.60 2.23
N ILE A 432 4.26 17.78 1.29
CA ILE A 432 4.93 16.49 1.50
C ILE A 432 6.41 16.73 1.78
N ILE A 433 6.96 16.07 2.80
CA ILE A 433 8.36 16.18 3.21
C ILE A 433 9.06 14.81 3.30
N PRO A 434 10.39 14.75 3.10
CA PRO A 434 11.27 15.83 2.65
C PRO A 434 11.07 16.19 1.17
N MET A 435 10.98 17.48 0.87
CA MET A 435 10.66 17.96 -0.49
C MET A 435 11.76 17.63 -1.53
N GLU A 436 13.02 17.60 -1.10
CA GLU A 436 14.16 17.25 -1.97
C GLU A 436 14.06 15.81 -2.48
N GLU A 437 13.73 14.87 -1.59
CA GLU A 437 13.55 13.47 -1.95
C GLU A 437 12.33 13.26 -2.87
N PHE A 438 11.27 14.05 -2.66
CA PHE A 438 10.05 13.99 -3.47
C PHE A 438 10.27 14.44 -4.92
N ASN A 439 11.11 15.46 -5.15
CA ASN A 439 11.28 16.08 -6.47
C ASN A 439 12.41 15.50 -7.33
N LEU A 440 13.29 14.70 -6.72
CA LEU A 440 14.44 14.10 -7.40
C LEU A 440 14.14 12.65 -7.80
N HIS A 441 14.92 11.70 -7.28
CA HIS A 441 14.87 10.30 -7.71
C HIS A 441 13.77 9.50 -7.02
N LEU A 442 13.26 9.98 -5.89
CA LEU A 442 12.33 9.28 -5.00
C LEU A 442 12.78 7.84 -4.72
N THR A 443 12.13 6.85 -5.32
CA THR A 443 12.43 5.41 -5.17
C THR A 443 12.86 4.75 -6.49
N GLY A 444 13.08 5.54 -7.55
CA GLY A 444 13.59 5.06 -8.83
C GLY A 444 12.55 4.62 -9.87
N ASP A 445 11.26 4.86 -9.63
CA ASP A 445 10.16 4.39 -10.50
C ASP A 445 10.27 4.89 -11.94
N ILE A 446 10.56 6.17 -12.10
CA ILE A 446 10.76 6.78 -13.41
C ILE A 446 12.00 6.18 -14.11
N HIS A 447 13.07 5.89 -13.37
CA HIS A 447 14.28 5.27 -13.92
C HIS A 447 13.98 3.86 -14.44
N ALA A 448 13.17 3.10 -13.71
CA ALA A 448 12.70 1.78 -14.16
C ALA A 448 11.88 1.89 -15.45
N VAL A 449 10.99 2.88 -15.57
CA VAL A 449 10.23 3.17 -16.80
C VAL A 449 11.16 3.52 -17.97
N VAL A 450 12.16 4.37 -17.75
CA VAL A 450 13.16 4.75 -18.77
C VAL A 450 13.91 3.51 -19.26
N ALA A 451 14.42 2.69 -18.35
CA ALA A 451 15.14 1.47 -18.68
C ALA A 451 14.25 0.48 -19.46
N ALA A 452 13.02 0.27 -19.00
CA ALA A 452 12.06 -0.63 -19.62
C ALA A 452 11.64 -0.16 -21.03
N ALA A 453 11.39 1.14 -21.22
CA ALA A 453 11.02 1.69 -22.52
C ALA A 453 12.16 1.56 -23.55
N ASN A 454 13.39 1.80 -23.10
CA ASN A 454 14.57 1.70 -23.95
C ASN A 454 14.95 0.24 -24.24
N LEU A 455 14.64 -0.70 -23.34
CA LEU A 455 14.72 -2.14 -23.62
C LEU A 455 13.77 -2.55 -24.75
N ILE A 456 12.52 -2.06 -24.75
CA ILE A 456 11.58 -2.31 -25.86
C ILE A 456 12.14 -1.72 -27.17
N GLY A 457 12.63 -0.49 -27.14
CA GLY A 457 13.27 0.15 -28.31
C GLY A 457 14.45 -0.66 -28.86
N ALA A 458 15.32 -1.16 -27.98
CA ALA A 458 16.43 -2.02 -28.35
C ALA A 458 15.96 -3.38 -28.93
N ALA A 459 14.92 -3.98 -28.36
CA ALA A 459 14.35 -5.23 -28.83
C ALA A 459 13.76 -5.12 -30.25
N ILE A 460 13.10 -4.00 -30.56
CA ILE A 460 12.58 -3.71 -31.91
C ILE A 460 13.73 -3.71 -32.93
N ASP A 461 14.76 -2.91 -32.65
CA ASP A 461 15.88 -2.73 -33.59
C ASP A 461 16.71 -4.02 -33.76
N ALA A 462 16.99 -4.72 -32.66
CA ALA A 462 17.66 -6.02 -32.69
C ALA A 462 16.86 -7.05 -33.49
N ARG A 463 15.52 -7.05 -33.36
CA ARG A 463 14.65 -7.96 -34.11
C ARG A 463 14.73 -7.69 -35.61
N ILE A 464 14.61 -6.43 -36.02
CA ILE A 464 14.71 -6.02 -37.43
C ILE A 464 16.07 -6.42 -38.01
N PHE A 465 17.16 -6.12 -37.30
CA PHE A 465 18.52 -6.44 -37.76
C PHE A 465 18.73 -7.96 -37.91
N HIS A 466 18.37 -8.75 -36.91
CA HIS A 466 18.56 -10.20 -36.96
C HIS A 466 17.69 -10.88 -38.01
N GLU A 467 16.45 -10.41 -38.21
CA GLU A 467 15.63 -10.88 -39.31
C GLU A 467 16.29 -10.55 -40.66
N ALA A 468 16.72 -9.31 -40.90
CA ALA A 468 17.31 -8.94 -42.18
C ALA A 468 18.61 -9.71 -42.53
N THR A 469 19.37 -10.15 -41.52
CA THR A 469 20.73 -10.68 -41.70
C THR A 469 20.86 -12.21 -41.60
N GLN A 470 19.78 -12.94 -41.27
CA GLN A 470 19.84 -14.37 -40.97
C GLN A 470 18.77 -15.17 -41.71
N SER A 471 19.05 -16.45 -41.97
CA SER A 471 18.05 -17.41 -42.47
C SER A 471 17.08 -17.85 -41.37
N ASP A 472 15.91 -18.33 -41.77
CA ASP A 472 14.87 -18.80 -40.82
C ASP A 472 15.38 -19.93 -39.94
N GLU A 473 16.17 -20.85 -40.50
CA GLU A 473 16.79 -21.94 -39.75
C GLU A 473 17.77 -21.42 -38.69
N ALA A 474 18.59 -20.42 -39.03
CA ALA A 474 19.53 -19.84 -38.09
C ALA A 474 18.82 -19.07 -36.97
N LEU A 475 17.77 -18.31 -37.30
CA LEU A 475 16.92 -17.63 -36.32
C LEU A 475 16.24 -18.62 -35.38
N TYR A 476 15.63 -19.66 -35.94
CA TYR A 476 14.95 -20.69 -35.16
C TYR A 476 15.90 -21.37 -34.17
N ARG A 477 17.09 -21.73 -34.65
CA ARG A 477 18.11 -22.37 -33.80
C ARG A 477 18.52 -21.51 -32.61
N ARG A 478 18.56 -20.18 -32.77
CA ARG A 478 18.92 -19.20 -31.73
C ARG A 478 17.74 -18.85 -30.81
N LEU A 479 16.52 -18.75 -31.34
CA LEU A 479 15.31 -18.47 -30.57
C LEU A 479 14.92 -19.65 -29.69
N VAL A 480 15.13 -20.89 -30.14
CA VAL A 480 14.76 -22.10 -29.40
C VAL A 480 16.02 -22.95 -29.12
N PRO A 481 16.99 -22.47 -28.33
CA PRO A 481 18.30 -23.10 -28.21
C PRO A 481 18.21 -24.51 -27.59
N LEU A 482 19.21 -25.36 -27.89
CA LEU A 482 19.40 -26.64 -27.20
C LEU A 482 19.88 -26.39 -25.77
N LYS A 483 19.12 -26.87 -24.78
CA LYS A 483 19.55 -26.93 -23.37
C LYS A 483 19.51 -28.39 -22.94
N ASP A 484 20.65 -28.90 -22.48
CA ASP A 484 20.81 -30.31 -22.08
C ASP A 484 20.32 -31.32 -23.14
N GLY A 485 20.56 -30.99 -24.43
CA GLY A 485 20.16 -31.81 -25.57
C GLY A 485 18.70 -31.69 -26.00
N VAL A 486 17.88 -30.87 -25.33
CA VAL A 486 16.45 -30.71 -25.63
C VAL A 486 16.14 -29.26 -26.02
N ARG A 487 15.32 -29.08 -27.06
CA ARG A 487 14.71 -27.79 -27.39
C ARG A 487 13.37 -27.70 -26.69
N THR A 488 13.09 -26.58 -26.04
CA THR A 488 11.80 -26.30 -25.41
C THR A 488 11.35 -24.89 -25.73
N PHE A 489 10.05 -24.70 -25.93
CA PHE A 489 9.49 -23.36 -26.02
C PHE A 489 9.37 -22.75 -24.62
N SER A 490 9.73 -21.48 -24.52
CA SER A 490 9.36 -20.66 -23.37
C SER A 490 7.87 -20.30 -23.41
N SER A 491 7.31 -19.90 -22.26
CA SER A 491 5.89 -19.51 -22.18
C SER A 491 5.49 -18.43 -23.16
N ILE A 492 6.34 -17.43 -23.40
CA ILE A 492 6.08 -16.34 -24.36
C ILE A 492 6.09 -16.83 -25.82
N GLN A 493 6.90 -17.84 -26.13
CA GLN A 493 6.92 -18.47 -27.45
C GLN A 493 5.67 -19.31 -27.69
N ILE A 494 5.17 -19.98 -26.66
CA ILE A 494 3.87 -20.69 -26.72
C ILE A 494 2.74 -19.70 -27.02
N SER A 495 2.70 -18.55 -26.34
CA SER A 495 1.71 -17.49 -26.63
C SER A 495 1.76 -17.01 -28.08
N ARG A 496 2.97 -16.90 -28.66
CA ARG A 496 3.13 -16.57 -30.08
C ARG A 496 2.61 -17.68 -31.01
N LEU A 497 2.89 -18.94 -30.72
CA LEU A 497 2.36 -20.07 -31.51
C LEU A 497 0.83 -20.08 -31.50
N GLN A 498 0.22 -19.85 -30.32
CA GLN A 498 -1.23 -19.71 -30.18
C GLN A 498 -1.78 -18.57 -31.02
N LYS A 499 -1.14 -17.39 -31.00
CA LYS A 499 -1.54 -16.24 -31.84
C LYS A 499 -1.46 -16.56 -33.34
N LEU A 500 -0.51 -17.41 -33.75
CA LEU A 500 -0.37 -17.87 -35.13
C LEU A 500 -1.31 -19.02 -35.50
N GLY A 501 -2.08 -19.56 -34.56
CA GLY A 501 -2.94 -20.72 -34.76
C GLY A 501 -2.16 -22.02 -34.97
N ILE A 502 -0.97 -22.14 -34.35
CA ILE A 502 -0.12 -23.33 -34.42
C ILE A 502 -0.28 -24.11 -33.12
N ASP A 503 -0.93 -25.26 -33.18
CA ASP A 503 -1.23 -26.13 -32.03
C ASP A 503 -0.19 -27.27 -31.92
N LYS A 504 1.06 -26.89 -31.61
CA LYS A 504 2.19 -27.82 -31.47
C LYS A 504 3.03 -27.43 -30.25
N GLU A 505 3.29 -28.40 -29.37
CA GLU A 505 4.02 -28.18 -28.13
C GLU A 505 5.52 -28.46 -28.26
N ARG A 506 5.91 -29.30 -29.23
CA ARG A 506 7.29 -29.74 -29.40
C ARG A 506 7.98 -28.98 -30.55
N PRO A 507 9.14 -28.35 -30.30
CA PRO A 507 9.89 -27.63 -31.32
C PRO A 507 10.11 -28.38 -32.63
N GLU A 508 10.47 -29.65 -32.54
CA GLU A 508 10.72 -30.56 -33.67
C GLU A 508 9.51 -30.86 -34.55
N GLU A 509 8.28 -30.56 -34.10
CA GLU A 509 7.05 -30.82 -34.86
C GLU A 509 6.71 -29.67 -35.82
N LEU A 510 7.35 -28.51 -35.69
CA LEU A 510 7.13 -27.39 -36.59
C LEU A 510 7.65 -27.69 -38.01
N THR A 511 6.78 -27.48 -38.98
CA THR A 511 7.13 -27.47 -40.41
C THR A 511 7.98 -26.27 -40.76
N LYS A 512 8.60 -26.26 -41.95
CA LYS A 512 9.42 -25.12 -42.40
C LYS A 512 8.59 -23.84 -42.50
N GLU A 513 7.35 -23.95 -42.95
CA GLU A 513 6.40 -22.86 -43.11
C GLU A 513 5.99 -22.29 -41.73
N GLU A 514 5.71 -23.16 -40.76
CA GLU A 514 5.40 -22.74 -39.39
C GLU A 514 6.61 -22.12 -38.70
N ILE A 515 7.82 -22.66 -38.92
CA ILE A 515 9.08 -22.06 -38.44
C ILE A 515 9.22 -20.64 -38.99
N SER A 516 9.04 -20.46 -40.30
CA SER A 516 9.15 -19.14 -40.94
C SER A 516 8.21 -18.12 -40.30
N ARG A 517 6.92 -18.45 -40.16
CA ARG A 517 5.91 -17.61 -39.50
C ARG A 517 6.23 -17.34 -38.02
N PHE A 518 6.79 -18.33 -37.34
CA PHE A 518 7.17 -18.20 -35.93
C PHE A 518 8.36 -17.25 -35.75
N VAL A 519 9.42 -17.37 -36.56
CA VAL A 519 10.66 -16.60 -36.38
C VAL A 519 10.64 -15.22 -37.03
N ARG A 520 9.70 -14.93 -37.93
CA ARG A 520 9.54 -13.63 -38.59
C ARG A 520 8.41 -12.82 -38.00
N LEU A 521 8.71 -11.61 -37.52
CA LEU A 521 7.69 -10.59 -37.25
C LEU A 521 7.43 -9.73 -38.48
N ASP A 522 8.40 -9.63 -39.39
CA ASP A 522 8.31 -8.82 -40.60
C ASP A 522 7.86 -7.38 -40.31
N ILE A 523 8.43 -6.78 -39.26
CA ILE A 523 8.16 -5.38 -38.88
C ILE A 523 8.40 -4.48 -40.09
N ASP A 524 7.41 -3.63 -40.39
CA ASP A 524 7.55 -2.55 -41.36
C ASP A 524 8.15 -1.31 -40.67
N PRO A 525 9.41 -0.91 -40.94
CA PRO A 525 10.09 0.12 -40.17
C PRO A 525 9.38 1.49 -40.09
N PRO A 526 8.71 2.01 -41.15
CA PRO A 526 7.92 3.23 -41.08
C PRO A 526 6.70 3.15 -40.17
N SER A 527 6.23 1.94 -39.84
CA SER A 527 5.06 1.72 -38.98
C SER A 527 5.39 1.72 -37.47
N ILE A 528 6.67 1.77 -37.10
CA ILE A 528 7.11 1.78 -35.70
C ILE A 528 6.53 3.01 -35.00
N CYS A 529 5.66 2.77 -34.02
CA CYS A 529 5.02 3.81 -33.23
C CYS A 529 5.62 3.95 -31.82
N TRP A 530 6.59 3.09 -31.46
CA TRP A 530 7.27 3.15 -30.17
C TRP A 530 8.39 4.19 -30.13
N ASN A 531 8.36 5.06 -29.13
CA ASN A 531 9.40 6.06 -28.87
C ASN A 531 10.37 5.56 -27.80
N ARG A 532 11.65 5.94 -27.93
CA ARG A 532 12.60 5.86 -26.81
C ARG A 532 12.28 6.92 -25.77
N VAL A 533 12.83 6.77 -24.57
CA VAL A 533 12.44 7.59 -23.43
C VAL A 533 13.65 8.11 -22.66
N LEU A 534 13.54 9.36 -22.18
CA LEU A 534 14.45 10.01 -21.24
C LEU A 534 13.60 10.80 -20.23
N ASP A 535 14.10 11.07 -19.03
CA ASP A 535 13.42 11.99 -18.09
C ASP A 535 14.19 13.32 -17.93
N THR A 536 14.43 13.98 -19.06
CA THR A 536 15.13 15.27 -19.15
C THR A 536 14.51 16.09 -20.28
N ASN A 537 14.47 17.41 -20.11
CA ASN A 537 13.89 18.33 -21.10
C ASN A 537 14.86 18.54 -22.28
N ASP A 538 14.91 17.60 -23.23
CA ASP A 538 15.82 17.67 -24.37
C ASP A 538 15.11 17.73 -25.73
N ARG A 539 14.97 18.97 -26.25
CA ARG A 539 14.26 19.21 -27.51
C ARG A 539 14.96 18.62 -28.75
N PHE A 540 16.27 18.40 -28.72
CA PHE A 540 17.01 17.91 -29.89
C PHE A 540 16.83 16.41 -30.12
N LEU A 541 16.37 15.67 -29.10
CA LEU A 541 16.03 14.25 -29.21
C LEU A 541 14.61 13.98 -29.74
N ARG A 542 13.82 15.02 -30.03
CA ARG A 542 12.46 14.86 -30.58
C ARG A 542 12.45 13.96 -31.81
N THR A 543 13.42 14.14 -32.72
CA THR A 543 13.65 13.28 -33.88
C THR A 543 15.14 13.13 -34.10
N VAL A 544 15.62 11.89 -34.21
CA VAL A 544 17.03 11.53 -34.48
C VAL A 544 17.09 10.40 -35.50
N THR A 545 18.25 10.21 -36.12
CA THR A 545 18.54 9.00 -36.90
C THR A 545 19.43 8.07 -36.08
N ILE A 546 19.09 6.78 -36.04
CA ILE A 546 19.86 5.73 -35.35
C ILE A 546 20.37 4.69 -36.34
N GLY A 547 21.32 3.85 -35.93
CA GLY A 547 21.85 2.77 -36.78
C GLY A 547 22.93 3.23 -37.76
N GLU A 548 23.57 4.37 -37.51
CA GLU A 548 24.58 4.97 -38.41
C GLU A 548 25.97 4.31 -38.30
N SER A 549 26.20 3.46 -37.30
CA SER A 549 27.48 2.73 -37.18
C SER A 549 27.63 1.73 -38.34
N PRO A 550 28.85 1.55 -38.91
CA PRO A 550 29.10 0.55 -39.94
C PRO A 550 28.70 -0.88 -39.53
N THR A 551 28.70 -1.19 -38.23
CA THR A 551 28.28 -2.49 -37.68
C THR A 551 26.80 -2.79 -37.87
N GLU A 552 25.98 -1.77 -38.08
CA GLU A 552 24.54 -1.91 -38.31
C GLU A 552 24.20 -2.13 -39.79
N MET A 553 25.22 -2.38 -40.62
CA MET A 553 25.07 -2.82 -42.01
C MET A 553 24.21 -1.88 -42.88
N GLY A 554 24.26 -0.58 -42.61
CA GLY A 554 23.50 0.45 -43.32
C GLY A 554 22.00 0.48 -42.97
N MET A 555 21.56 -0.23 -41.92
CA MET A 555 20.17 -0.27 -41.48
C MET A 555 19.85 0.89 -40.54
N SER A 556 19.83 2.12 -41.06
CA SER A 556 19.43 3.30 -40.29
C SER A 556 17.94 3.60 -40.39
N ARG A 557 17.40 4.28 -39.36
CA ARG A 557 16.00 4.76 -39.36
C ARG A 557 15.81 5.99 -38.50
N GLN A 558 14.72 6.72 -38.76
CA GLN A 558 14.26 7.76 -37.86
C GLN A 558 13.73 7.15 -36.55
N CYS A 559 14.04 7.80 -35.44
CA CYS A 559 13.63 7.46 -34.09
C CYS A 559 13.23 8.73 -33.35
N HIS A 560 12.30 8.61 -32.41
CA HIS A 560 11.81 9.73 -31.60
C HIS A 560 12.04 9.44 -30.12
N PHE A 561 12.31 10.48 -29.34
CA PHE A 561 12.30 10.41 -27.89
C PHE A 561 11.10 11.15 -27.29
N SER A 562 10.64 10.68 -26.15
CA SER A 562 9.61 11.34 -25.36
C SER A 562 10.00 11.35 -23.89
N ILE A 563 9.45 12.29 -23.11
CA ILE A 563 9.72 12.34 -21.68
C ILE A 563 9.04 11.16 -20.97
N ALA A 564 9.63 10.61 -19.91
CA ALA A 564 9.14 9.39 -19.26
C ALA A 564 7.66 9.44 -18.83
N ALA A 565 7.21 10.60 -18.34
CA ALA A 565 5.81 10.83 -17.97
C ALA A 565 4.80 10.70 -19.13
N SER A 566 5.26 10.73 -20.38
CA SER A 566 4.45 10.58 -21.60
C SER A 566 4.50 9.16 -22.20
N CYS A 567 5.27 8.25 -21.61
CA CYS A 567 5.40 6.88 -22.07
C CYS A 567 4.17 6.03 -21.69
N GLU A 568 3.74 5.15 -22.58
CA GLU A 568 2.66 4.19 -22.28
C GLU A 568 2.96 3.31 -21.06
N LEU A 569 4.23 2.96 -20.80
CA LEU A 569 4.62 2.21 -19.60
C LEU A 569 4.25 2.95 -18.31
N MET A 570 4.42 4.27 -18.26
CA MET A 570 4.03 5.09 -17.10
C MET A 570 2.52 5.04 -16.88
N VAL A 571 1.75 5.07 -17.98
CA VAL A 571 0.29 4.97 -17.95
C VAL A 571 -0.16 3.58 -17.53
N ILE A 572 0.50 2.52 -18.01
CA ILE A 572 0.22 1.13 -17.63
C ILE A 572 0.51 0.92 -16.14
N LEU A 573 1.63 1.42 -15.62
CA LEU A 573 1.93 1.37 -14.18
C LEU A 573 0.87 2.06 -13.33
N SER A 574 0.34 3.20 -13.78
CA SER A 574 -0.68 3.92 -13.03
C SER A 574 -2.07 3.28 -13.17
N MET A 575 -2.30 2.44 -14.18
CA MET A 575 -3.59 1.78 -14.45
C MET A 575 -3.63 0.30 -14.05
N ALA A 576 -2.50 -0.31 -13.69
CA ALA A 576 -2.44 -1.70 -13.27
C ALA A 576 -3.18 -1.90 -11.93
N THR A 577 -3.88 -3.02 -11.79
CA THR A 577 -4.57 -3.44 -10.55
C THR A 577 -3.85 -4.56 -9.81
N SER A 578 -2.87 -5.21 -10.44
CA SER A 578 -2.03 -6.27 -9.87
C SER A 578 -0.79 -6.48 -10.74
N LEU A 579 0.16 -7.30 -10.29
CA LEU A 579 1.32 -7.69 -11.10
C LEU A 579 0.90 -8.52 -12.34
N ALA A 580 -0.15 -9.33 -12.21
CA ALA A 580 -0.70 -10.11 -13.33
C ALA A 580 -1.34 -9.19 -14.39
N ASP A 581 -2.13 -8.21 -13.95
CA ASP A 581 -2.72 -7.18 -14.82
C ASP A 581 -1.61 -6.33 -15.48
N LEU A 582 -0.59 -5.91 -14.73
CA LEU A 582 0.58 -5.22 -15.29
C LEU A 582 1.18 -6.03 -16.43
N ARG A 583 1.52 -7.31 -16.20
CA ARG A 583 2.12 -8.16 -17.23
C ARG A 583 1.22 -8.31 -18.47
N SER A 584 -0.09 -8.47 -18.28
CA SER A 584 -1.06 -8.57 -19.37
C SER A 584 -1.08 -7.29 -20.22
N ARG A 585 -1.16 -6.13 -19.58
CA ARG A 585 -1.13 -4.81 -20.23
C ARG A 585 0.17 -4.57 -20.97
N LEU A 586 1.29 -4.93 -20.34
CA LEU A 586 2.62 -4.82 -20.95
C LEU A 586 2.71 -5.65 -22.22
N GLY A 587 2.15 -6.86 -22.27
CA GLY A 587 2.14 -7.74 -23.44
C GLY A 587 1.25 -7.26 -24.60
N ALA A 588 0.23 -6.45 -24.28
CA ALA A 588 -0.71 -5.88 -25.25
C ALA A 588 -0.22 -4.58 -25.90
N ILE A 589 0.94 -4.05 -25.51
CA ILE A 589 1.54 -2.85 -26.12
C ILE A 589 1.82 -3.14 -27.60
N VAL A 590 1.25 -2.33 -28.49
CA VAL A 590 1.55 -2.36 -29.93
C VAL A 590 2.73 -1.43 -30.19
N VAL A 591 3.80 -1.97 -30.76
CA VAL A 591 5.06 -1.23 -31.00
C VAL A 591 5.29 -0.87 -32.47
N ALA A 592 4.70 -1.65 -33.38
CA ALA A 592 4.78 -1.49 -34.83
C ALA A 592 3.68 -2.31 -35.51
N PHE A 593 3.62 -2.24 -36.84
CA PHE A 593 2.87 -3.16 -37.69
C PHE A 593 3.83 -3.99 -38.55
N ASP A 594 3.42 -5.19 -38.92
CA ASP A 594 4.13 -5.97 -39.92
C ASP A 594 3.84 -5.45 -41.34
N LYS A 595 4.58 -5.95 -42.34
CA LYS A 595 4.38 -5.63 -43.76
C LYS A 595 3.00 -6.01 -44.31
N HIS A 596 2.21 -6.78 -43.57
CA HIS A 596 0.84 -7.17 -43.91
C HIS A 596 -0.21 -6.30 -43.18
N GLY A 597 0.21 -5.38 -42.32
CA GLY A 597 -0.64 -4.48 -41.55
C GLY A 597 -1.22 -5.09 -40.27
N SER A 598 -0.67 -6.21 -39.77
CA SER A 598 -1.02 -6.80 -38.47
C SER A 598 -0.21 -6.15 -37.34
N PRO A 599 -0.77 -6.01 -36.13
CA PRO A 599 -0.06 -5.40 -35.01
C PRO A 599 1.03 -6.33 -34.46
N VAL A 600 2.22 -5.76 -34.29
CA VAL A 600 3.35 -6.38 -33.58
C VAL A 600 3.38 -5.83 -32.16
N THR A 601 3.36 -6.75 -31.20
CA THR A 601 3.31 -6.44 -29.77
C THR A 601 4.63 -6.73 -29.06
N THR A 602 4.77 -6.26 -27.83
CA THR A 602 5.85 -6.66 -26.91
C THR A 602 5.88 -8.15 -26.61
N ASP A 603 4.73 -8.83 -26.60
CA ASP A 603 4.65 -10.30 -26.51
C ASP A 603 5.23 -10.96 -27.76
N ASP A 604 4.95 -10.43 -28.96
CA ASP A 604 5.55 -10.92 -30.20
C ASP A 604 7.08 -10.73 -30.23
N LEU A 605 7.57 -9.63 -29.67
CA LEU A 605 9.00 -9.36 -29.51
C LEU A 605 9.68 -10.30 -28.50
N GLY A 606 8.92 -10.95 -27.61
CA GLY A 606 9.47 -11.77 -26.54
C GLY A 606 10.03 -10.96 -25.35
N VAL A 607 9.69 -9.67 -25.23
CA VAL A 607 10.32 -8.74 -24.26
C VAL A 607 9.48 -8.49 -23.00
N THR A 608 8.20 -8.83 -23.02
CA THR A 608 7.24 -8.55 -21.92
C THR A 608 7.73 -9.00 -20.55
N GLY A 609 8.29 -10.21 -20.46
CA GLY A 609 8.83 -10.73 -19.19
C GLY A 609 10.00 -9.88 -18.65
N GLY A 610 10.91 -9.46 -19.53
CA GLY A 610 12.04 -8.59 -19.16
C GLY A 610 11.57 -7.21 -18.71
N VAL A 611 10.60 -6.63 -19.42
CA VAL A 611 9.96 -5.35 -19.05
C VAL A 611 9.27 -5.47 -17.67
N ALA A 612 8.50 -6.53 -17.44
CA ALA A 612 7.85 -6.76 -16.16
C ALA A 612 8.85 -6.93 -15.00
N VAL A 613 10.00 -7.58 -15.24
CA VAL A 613 11.07 -7.69 -14.24
C VAL A 613 11.66 -6.32 -13.89
N LEU A 614 11.91 -5.46 -14.88
CA LEU A 614 12.41 -4.09 -14.64
C LEU A 614 11.41 -3.24 -13.84
N LEU A 615 10.12 -3.51 -13.99
CA LEU A 615 9.05 -2.78 -13.32
C LEU A 615 8.54 -3.43 -12.02
N LYS A 616 9.13 -4.56 -11.61
CA LYS A 616 8.71 -5.36 -10.44
C LYS A 616 8.58 -4.53 -9.17
N ASP A 617 9.54 -3.66 -8.89
CA ASP A 617 9.55 -2.85 -7.67
C ASP A 617 8.84 -1.50 -7.91
N ALA A 618 8.89 -1.01 -9.15
CA ALA A 618 8.26 0.24 -9.57
C ALA A 618 6.72 0.18 -9.59
N ILE A 619 6.10 -1.00 -9.52
CA ILE A 619 4.63 -1.17 -9.38
C ILE A 619 4.12 -0.89 -7.96
N ARG A 620 5.02 -0.85 -6.97
CA ARG A 620 4.67 -0.69 -5.55
C ARG A 620 4.58 0.80 -5.19
N PRO A 621 3.52 1.30 -4.55
CA PRO A 621 3.46 2.71 -4.13
C PRO A 621 4.55 3.09 -3.12
N THR A 622 4.95 4.37 -3.10
CA THR A 622 5.89 4.91 -2.11
C THR A 622 5.13 5.64 -1.00
N LEU A 623 5.26 5.20 0.25
CA LEU A 623 4.79 5.92 1.42
C LEU A 623 5.77 7.04 1.80
N MET A 624 5.23 8.24 2.00
CA MET A 624 5.86 9.45 2.54
C MET A 624 4.92 10.11 3.55
N GLN A 625 5.21 11.36 3.94
CA GLN A 625 4.44 12.08 4.95
C GLN A 625 4.28 13.57 4.66
N THR A 626 3.26 14.19 5.27
CA THR A 626 3.09 15.66 5.32
C THR A 626 3.94 16.28 6.44
N LEU A 627 3.98 17.61 6.52
CA LEU A 627 4.62 18.34 7.63
C LEU A 627 4.14 17.90 9.03
N GLU A 628 2.86 17.60 9.18
CA GLU A 628 2.24 17.13 10.43
C GLU A 628 2.37 15.62 10.66
N GLY A 629 3.09 14.89 9.78
CA GLY A 629 3.27 13.44 9.90
C GLY A 629 2.09 12.61 9.40
N CYS A 630 1.20 13.19 8.57
CA CYS A 630 0.09 12.46 7.97
C CYS A 630 0.57 11.62 6.76
N PRO A 631 0.04 10.41 6.53
CA PRO A 631 0.52 9.50 5.50
C PRO A 631 0.13 9.94 4.08
N VAL A 632 1.08 9.83 3.14
CA VAL A 632 0.87 10.12 1.72
C VAL A 632 1.49 9.01 0.87
N LEU A 633 0.71 8.41 -0.03
CA LEU A 633 1.21 7.54 -1.09
C LEU A 633 1.53 8.36 -2.34
N VAL A 634 2.79 8.28 -2.77
CA VAL A 634 3.32 8.89 -3.98
C VAL A 634 3.61 7.78 -4.98
N HIS A 635 2.95 7.80 -6.13
CA HIS A 635 3.17 6.75 -7.11
C HIS A 635 2.76 7.14 -8.51
N THR A 636 3.67 6.91 -9.47
CA THR A 636 3.53 7.19 -10.90
C THR A 636 3.25 8.67 -11.21
N GLY A 637 3.39 9.07 -12.47
CA GLY A 637 3.16 10.46 -12.87
C GLY A 637 2.84 10.61 -14.36
N PRO A 638 1.77 9.98 -14.87
CA PRO A 638 1.40 10.14 -16.26
C PRO A 638 0.99 11.58 -16.56
N PHE A 639 1.22 12.00 -17.80
CA PHE A 639 0.71 13.25 -18.32
C PHE A 639 -0.82 13.34 -18.22
N ALA A 640 -1.34 14.55 -18.00
CA ALA A 640 -2.78 14.81 -17.93
C ALA A 640 -3.40 15.22 -19.28
N ASN A 641 -2.58 15.42 -20.32
CA ASN A 641 -3.05 15.73 -21.68
C ASN A 641 -3.26 14.45 -22.51
N ILE A 642 -2.19 13.70 -22.80
CA ILE A 642 -2.26 12.46 -23.60
C ILE A 642 -2.62 11.23 -22.75
N ALA A 643 -2.63 11.36 -21.43
CA ALA A 643 -3.09 10.34 -20.50
C ALA A 643 -4.02 10.98 -19.44
N HIS A 644 -4.45 10.18 -18.47
CA HIS A 644 -5.48 10.53 -17.48
C HIS A 644 -4.97 11.43 -16.35
N GLY A 645 -3.65 11.53 -16.14
CA GLY A 645 -3.09 12.54 -15.23
C GLY A 645 -3.37 12.33 -13.74
N SER A 646 -3.49 11.09 -13.28
CA SER A 646 -3.70 10.74 -11.87
C SER A 646 -2.59 9.82 -11.35
N SER A 647 -2.48 9.66 -10.03
CA SER A 647 -1.64 8.64 -9.40
C SER A 647 -2.17 7.23 -9.69
N SER A 648 -1.42 6.20 -9.27
CA SER A 648 -1.76 4.81 -9.60
C SER A 648 -3.02 4.28 -8.91
N ILE A 649 -3.76 3.40 -9.58
CA ILE A 649 -4.89 2.64 -9.01
C ILE A 649 -4.46 1.81 -7.80
N LEU A 650 -3.28 1.14 -7.84
CA LEU A 650 -2.79 0.34 -6.71
C LEU A 650 -2.60 1.16 -5.43
N ALA A 651 -2.11 2.40 -5.54
CA ALA A 651 -2.02 3.31 -4.39
C ALA A 651 -3.40 3.61 -3.80
N ASP A 652 -4.40 3.91 -4.64
CA ASP A 652 -5.76 4.17 -4.15
C ASP A 652 -6.37 2.93 -3.50
N LEU A 653 -6.23 1.75 -4.11
CA LEU A 653 -6.77 0.50 -3.57
C LEU A 653 -6.16 0.18 -2.21
N ILE A 654 -4.84 0.29 -2.07
CA ILE A 654 -4.14 0.07 -0.79
C ILE A 654 -4.60 1.09 0.24
N ALA A 655 -4.62 2.38 -0.12
CA ALA A 655 -5.06 3.44 0.79
C ALA A 655 -6.50 3.23 1.27
N LEU A 656 -7.42 2.87 0.35
CA LEU A 656 -8.84 2.67 0.66
C LEU A 656 -9.06 1.51 1.63
N LYS A 657 -8.23 0.47 1.55
CA LYS A 657 -8.25 -0.64 2.50
C LYS A 657 -7.69 -0.25 3.86
N LEU A 658 -6.56 0.46 3.89
CA LEU A 658 -5.90 0.88 5.13
C LEU A 658 -6.78 1.83 5.96
N VAL A 659 -7.36 2.86 5.32
CA VAL A 659 -8.17 3.86 6.05
C VAL A 659 -9.46 3.27 6.64
N GLY A 660 -9.94 2.14 6.11
CA GLY A 660 -11.19 1.49 6.51
C GLY A 660 -12.44 2.27 6.12
N SER A 661 -13.63 1.71 6.38
CA SER A 661 -14.91 2.25 5.90
C SER A 661 -15.26 3.66 6.38
N ASP A 662 -14.71 4.07 7.53
CA ASP A 662 -14.95 5.37 8.16
C ASP A 662 -13.87 6.40 7.82
N GLY A 663 -12.79 5.98 7.14
CA GLY A 663 -11.68 6.83 6.74
C GLY A 663 -11.78 7.35 5.30
N PHE A 664 -10.78 8.12 4.89
CA PHE A 664 -10.80 8.92 3.66
C PHE A 664 -9.51 8.75 2.85
N VAL A 665 -9.65 8.55 1.55
CA VAL A 665 -8.54 8.67 0.60
C VAL A 665 -8.75 9.94 -0.21
N VAL A 666 -7.78 10.84 -0.14
CA VAL A 666 -7.79 12.09 -0.91
C VAL A 666 -6.79 11.95 -2.06
N THR A 667 -7.27 11.96 -3.29
CA THR A 667 -6.43 11.94 -4.49
C THR A 667 -6.67 13.18 -5.34
N GLU A 668 -5.89 13.35 -6.40
CA GLU A 668 -6.05 14.45 -7.34
C GLU A 668 -5.91 14.03 -8.80
N ALA A 669 -6.47 14.85 -9.69
CA ALA A 669 -6.26 14.74 -11.12
C ALA A 669 -5.62 16.02 -11.69
N GLY A 670 -4.66 15.86 -12.61
CA GLY A 670 -3.95 16.96 -13.24
C GLY A 670 -4.87 17.88 -14.05
N PHE A 671 -4.50 19.15 -14.16
CA PHE A 671 -5.31 20.22 -14.79
C PHE A 671 -6.68 20.45 -14.12
N GLY A 672 -7.62 21.06 -14.84
CA GLY A 672 -8.97 21.38 -14.36
C GLY A 672 -9.97 20.24 -14.56
N ALA A 673 -11.21 20.43 -14.11
CA ALA A 673 -12.21 19.37 -14.12
C ALA A 673 -12.61 18.90 -15.53
N ASP A 674 -12.49 19.79 -16.52
CA ASP A 674 -12.70 19.49 -17.94
C ASP A 674 -11.68 18.50 -18.51
N VAL A 675 -10.49 18.39 -17.93
CA VAL A 675 -9.45 17.47 -18.42
C VAL A 675 -9.14 16.38 -17.41
N GLY A 676 -8.78 16.76 -16.19
CA GLY A 676 -8.34 15.81 -15.16
C GLY A 676 -9.50 14.99 -14.60
N PHE A 677 -10.56 15.66 -14.15
CA PHE A 677 -11.69 14.96 -13.52
C PHE A 677 -12.44 14.08 -14.54
N GLU A 678 -12.71 14.59 -15.74
CA GLU A 678 -13.34 13.79 -16.80
C GLU A 678 -12.57 12.49 -17.05
N LYS A 679 -11.25 12.55 -17.25
CA LYS A 679 -10.43 11.34 -17.45
C LYS A 679 -10.34 10.46 -16.22
N PHE A 680 -10.28 11.05 -15.03
CA PHE A 680 -10.34 10.29 -13.79
C PHE A 680 -11.64 9.49 -13.72
N ALA A 681 -12.77 10.10 -14.05
CA ALA A 681 -14.09 9.47 -14.05
C ALA A 681 -14.26 8.45 -15.18
N ASP A 682 -13.99 8.80 -16.44
CA ASP A 682 -14.30 7.92 -17.58
C ASP A 682 -13.21 6.89 -17.89
N ILE A 683 -11.98 7.08 -17.41
CA ILE A 683 -10.84 6.17 -17.65
C ILE A 683 -10.42 5.46 -16.36
N LYS A 684 -9.98 6.21 -15.33
CA LYS A 684 -9.39 5.60 -14.11
C LYS A 684 -10.44 4.89 -13.25
N CYS A 685 -11.60 5.49 -13.02
CA CYS A 685 -12.70 4.84 -12.29
C CYS A 685 -13.23 3.62 -13.04
N ARG A 686 -13.30 3.69 -14.38
CA ARG A 686 -13.69 2.56 -15.22
C ARG A 686 -12.71 1.38 -15.11
N ALA A 687 -11.41 1.65 -15.14
CA ALA A 687 -10.40 0.60 -15.02
C ALA A 687 -10.23 0.05 -13.59
N SER A 688 -10.43 0.88 -12.57
CA SER A 688 -10.28 0.47 -11.16
C SER A 688 -11.55 -0.14 -10.57
N GLY A 689 -12.73 0.14 -11.14
CA GLY A 689 -14.03 -0.15 -10.53
C GLY A 689 -14.36 0.74 -9.33
N LEU A 690 -13.55 1.76 -9.04
CA LEU A 690 -13.79 2.72 -7.96
C LEU A 690 -14.76 3.81 -8.41
N ALA A 691 -15.51 4.36 -7.45
CA ALA A 691 -16.32 5.56 -7.65
C ALA A 691 -15.97 6.58 -6.56
N PRO A 692 -15.76 7.87 -6.90
CA PRO A 692 -15.57 8.90 -5.88
C PRO A 692 -16.86 9.09 -5.07
N ASN A 693 -16.73 9.49 -3.81
CA ASN A 693 -17.83 9.86 -2.93
C ASN A 693 -18.10 11.37 -2.95
N ALA A 694 -17.05 12.18 -3.14
CA ALA A 694 -17.13 13.64 -3.28
C ALA A 694 -16.00 14.15 -4.19
N VAL A 695 -16.20 15.33 -4.77
CA VAL A 695 -15.19 16.04 -5.57
C VAL A 695 -14.97 17.43 -4.99
N VAL A 696 -13.71 17.77 -4.72
CA VAL A 696 -13.29 19.11 -4.31
C VAL A 696 -12.85 19.89 -5.55
N LEU A 697 -13.46 21.06 -5.80
CA LEU A 697 -13.12 21.96 -6.90
C LEU A 697 -12.35 23.16 -6.38
N VAL A 698 -11.05 23.23 -6.65
CA VAL A 698 -10.20 24.34 -6.20
C VAL A 698 -10.29 25.54 -7.13
N VAL A 699 -10.44 26.73 -6.53
CA VAL A 699 -10.49 28.04 -7.21
C VAL A 699 -9.66 29.07 -6.46
N THR A 700 -9.23 30.13 -7.15
CA THR A 700 -8.56 31.30 -6.56
C THR A 700 -9.16 32.58 -7.13
N ILE A 701 -9.09 33.69 -6.37
CA ILE A 701 -9.58 34.99 -6.85
C ILE A 701 -8.82 35.44 -8.10
N ALA A 702 -7.50 35.27 -8.12
CA ALA A 702 -6.66 35.62 -9.27
C ALA A 702 -7.05 34.84 -10.53
N ALA A 703 -7.25 33.51 -10.44
CA ALA A 703 -7.68 32.70 -11.57
C ALA A 703 -9.08 33.07 -12.07
N LEU A 704 -10.00 33.42 -11.17
CA LEU A 704 -11.33 33.90 -11.54
C LEU A 704 -11.25 35.24 -12.28
N LYS A 705 -10.49 36.22 -11.77
CA LYS A 705 -10.27 37.51 -12.45
C LYS A 705 -9.68 37.30 -13.85
N ARG A 706 -8.72 36.38 -13.98
CA ARG A 706 -8.12 35.99 -15.26
C ARG A 706 -9.16 35.41 -16.21
N GLN A 707 -9.95 34.44 -15.78
CA GLN A 707 -11.03 33.87 -16.60
C GLN A 707 -12.14 34.89 -16.92
N GLY A 708 -12.32 35.91 -16.09
CA GLY A 708 -13.20 37.05 -16.35
C GLY A 708 -12.68 38.02 -17.42
N GLY A 709 -11.45 37.85 -17.89
CA GLY A 709 -10.85 38.63 -18.96
C GLY A 709 -9.79 39.66 -18.53
N SER A 710 -9.24 39.56 -17.31
CA SER A 710 -8.11 40.41 -16.92
C SER A 710 -6.89 40.12 -17.79
N ALA A 711 -6.11 41.14 -18.15
CA ALA A 711 -4.87 40.98 -18.91
C ALA A 711 -3.83 40.16 -18.13
N ALA A 712 -2.89 39.51 -18.83
CA ALA A 712 -1.81 38.75 -18.21
C ALA A 712 -0.63 39.69 -17.86
N GLY A 713 0.05 39.42 -16.75
CA GLY A 713 1.35 40.00 -16.42
C GLY A 713 1.33 41.43 -15.85
N THR A 714 2.53 41.99 -15.66
CA THR A 714 2.83 43.28 -15.02
C THR A 714 2.52 44.52 -15.87
N ASP A 715 1.94 44.35 -17.06
CA ASP A 715 1.88 45.39 -18.10
C ASP A 715 0.67 46.36 -18.02
N ARG A 716 -0.10 46.34 -16.93
CA ARG A 716 -1.08 47.39 -16.60
C ARG A 716 -1.17 47.62 -15.10
N SER A 717 -1.57 48.85 -14.72
CA SER A 717 -1.88 49.21 -13.33
C SER A 717 -2.84 48.18 -12.72
N PRO A 718 -2.57 47.67 -11.50
CA PRO A 718 -3.44 46.70 -10.85
C PRO A 718 -4.86 47.27 -10.74
N VAL A 719 -5.85 46.47 -11.14
CA VAL A 719 -7.26 46.81 -10.92
C VAL A 719 -7.43 47.00 -9.41
N GLN A 720 -7.92 48.16 -8.98
CA GLN A 720 -8.05 48.41 -7.54
C GLN A 720 -8.97 47.36 -6.90
N PRO A 721 -8.55 46.74 -5.79
CA PRO A 721 -9.40 45.84 -5.02
C PRO A 721 -10.74 46.51 -4.68
N GLU A 722 -11.83 45.73 -4.64
CA GLU A 722 -13.22 46.20 -4.44
C GLU A 722 -13.79 47.18 -5.46
N SER A 723 -13.03 47.57 -6.50
CA SER A 723 -13.60 48.36 -7.58
C SER A 723 -14.73 47.59 -8.27
N LYS A 724 -15.71 48.33 -8.84
CA LYS A 724 -16.78 47.72 -9.65
C LYS A 724 -16.23 46.85 -10.78
N GLU A 725 -15.07 47.20 -11.31
CA GLU A 725 -14.37 46.43 -12.33
C GLU A 725 -13.82 45.10 -11.79
N SER A 726 -13.17 45.10 -10.62
CA SER A 726 -12.66 43.88 -9.97
C SER A 726 -13.79 42.88 -9.69
N LEU A 727 -14.88 43.35 -9.08
CA LEU A 727 -16.04 42.50 -8.77
C LEU A 727 -16.71 41.96 -10.04
N SER A 728 -16.79 42.77 -11.10
CA SER A 728 -17.31 42.33 -12.41
C SER A 728 -16.43 41.26 -13.07
N LEU A 729 -15.11 41.35 -12.94
CA LEU A 729 -14.18 40.32 -13.42
C LEU A 729 -14.38 39.00 -12.66
N ILE A 730 -14.47 39.04 -11.33
CA ILE A 730 -14.75 37.85 -10.51
C ILE A 730 -16.08 37.23 -10.91
N GLN A 731 -17.14 38.04 -11.06
CA GLN A 731 -18.47 37.55 -11.43
C GLN A 731 -18.47 36.82 -12.78
N ARG A 732 -17.80 37.36 -13.80
CA ARG A 732 -17.64 36.68 -15.10
C ARG A 732 -16.76 35.45 -15.00
N GLY A 733 -15.70 35.50 -14.20
CA GLY A 733 -14.83 34.36 -13.91
C GLY A 733 -15.56 33.20 -13.25
N CYS A 734 -16.53 33.48 -12.38
CA CYS A 734 -17.37 32.49 -11.74
C CYS A 734 -18.15 31.64 -12.75
N ASP A 735 -18.42 32.13 -13.97
CA ASP A 735 -19.07 31.31 -15.00
C ASP A 735 -18.21 30.09 -15.37
N ASN A 736 -16.88 30.23 -15.39
CA ASN A 736 -15.96 29.11 -15.59
C ASN A 736 -16.03 28.11 -14.42
N MET A 737 -16.01 28.59 -13.17
CA MET A 737 -16.19 27.74 -11.99
C MET A 737 -17.53 26.99 -12.02
N ILE A 738 -18.62 27.69 -12.35
CA ILE A 738 -19.98 27.12 -12.43
C ILE A 738 -20.06 26.07 -13.54
N HIS A 739 -19.38 26.28 -14.66
CA HIS A 739 -19.26 25.27 -15.71
C HIS A 739 -18.63 23.98 -15.17
N HIS A 740 -17.52 24.07 -14.44
CA HIS A 740 -16.88 22.90 -13.82
C HIS A 740 -17.74 22.22 -12.76
N ILE A 741 -18.48 22.98 -11.95
CA ILE A 741 -19.47 22.43 -11.00
C ILE A 741 -20.52 21.60 -11.76
N LYS A 742 -21.06 22.14 -12.87
CA LYS A 742 -22.04 21.43 -13.71
C LYS A 742 -21.44 20.18 -14.34
N SER A 743 -20.20 20.24 -14.81
CA SER A 743 -19.48 19.06 -15.34
C SER A 743 -19.36 17.98 -14.27
N ILE A 744 -18.97 18.32 -13.03
CA ILE A 744 -18.92 17.36 -11.91
C ILE A 744 -20.29 16.71 -11.66
N ARG A 745 -21.35 17.53 -11.65
CA ARG A 745 -22.73 17.04 -11.43
C ARG A 745 -23.25 16.17 -12.57
N LYS A 746 -22.75 16.30 -13.80
CA LYS A 746 -23.13 15.39 -14.91
C LYS A 746 -22.78 13.94 -14.61
N PHE A 747 -21.69 13.70 -13.89
CA PHE A 747 -21.30 12.38 -13.40
C PHE A 747 -22.04 11.97 -12.12
N GLY A 748 -22.99 12.76 -11.62
CA GLY A 748 -23.74 12.46 -10.39
C GLY A 748 -22.98 12.76 -9.10
N MET A 749 -21.89 13.53 -9.18
CA MET A 749 -21.02 13.84 -8.04
C MET A 749 -21.37 15.17 -7.37
N ALA A 750 -21.24 15.20 -6.04
CA ALA A 750 -21.29 16.42 -5.25
C ALA A 750 -19.95 17.19 -5.37
N ALA A 751 -20.04 18.50 -5.65
CA ALA A 751 -18.89 19.39 -5.77
C ALA A 751 -18.77 20.27 -4.52
N VAL A 752 -17.68 20.15 -3.77
CA VAL A 752 -17.31 21.08 -2.68
C VAL A 752 -16.27 22.05 -3.22
N VAL A 753 -16.57 23.35 -3.23
CA VAL A 753 -15.65 24.37 -3.75
C VAL A 753 -14.67 24.78 -2.66
N ALA A 754 -13.37 24.64 -2.92
CA ALA A 754 -12.30 25.11 -2.06
C ALA A 754 -11.72 26.41 -2.64
N ILE A 755 -11.96 27.54 -1.98
CA ILE A 755 -11.44 28.85 -2.36
C ILE A 755 -10.09 29.00 -1.66
N ASN A 756 -9.00 28.76 -2.38
CA ASN A 756 -7.65 28.87 -1.84
C ASN A 756 -7.26 30.35 -1.69
N ARG A 757 -7.11 30.81 -0.44
CA ARG A 757 -6.86 32.21 -0.06
C ARG A 757 -5.42 32.61 -0.38
N PHE A 758 -5.27 33.81 -0.93
CA PHE A 758 -3.99 34.51 -1.04
C PHE A 758 -3.97 35.74 -0.14
N SER A 759 -2.79 36.19 0.26
CA SER A 759 -2.61 37.37 1.14
C SER A 759 -3.17 38.67 0.57
N THR A 760 -3.38 38.74 -0.74
CA THR A 760 -3.97 39.89 -1.45
C THR A 760 -5.49 39.82 -1.59
N ASP A 761 -6.11 38.70 -1.21
CA ASP A 761 -7.54 38.50 -1.37
C ASP A 761 -8.32 39.20 -0.25
N LEU A 762 -9.45 39.79 -0.60
CA LEU A 762 -10.33 40.47 0.34
C LEU A 762 -11.50 39.58 0.74
N ASP A 763 -11.95 39.69 1.99
CA ASP A 763 -13.09 38.90 2.50
C ASP A 763 -14.38 39.15 1.68
N SER A 764 -14.56 40.38 1.17
CA SER A 764 -15.68 40.73 0.28
C SER A 764 -15.64 39.98 -1.06
N GLU A 765 -14.46 39.77 -1.63
CA GLU A 765 -14.26 38.99 -2.86
C GLU A 765 -14.48 37.49 -2.61
N LEU A 766 -14.02 36.99 -1.47
CA LEU A 766 -14.19 35.59 -1.06
C LEU A 766 -15.67 35.23 -0.85
N GLU A 767 -16.42 36.07 -0.16
CA GLU A 767 -17.87 35.86 0.07
C GLU A 767 -18.70 35.94 -1.22
N LEU A 768 -18.30 36.80 -2.17
CA LEU A 768 -18.91 36.83 -3.51
C LEU A 768 -18.71 35.49 -4.24
N VAL A 769 -17.52 34.90 -4.19
CA VAL A 769 -17.26 33.60 -4.83
C VAL A 769 -18.03 32.48 -4.13
N LYS A 770 -18.05 32.48 -2.80
CA LYS A 770 -18.79 31.50 -1.99
C LYS A 770 -20.27 31.48 -2.34
N SER A 771 -20.91 32.66 -2.37
CA SER A 771 -22.32 32.79 -2.73
C SER A 771 -22.60 32.35 -4.17
N LYS A 772 -21.72 32.70 -5.13
CA LYS A 772 -21.84 32.28 -6.54
C LYS A 772 -21.65 30.77 -6.73
N ALA A 773 -20.74 30.15 -5.99
CA ALA A 773 -20.51 28.70 -6.04
C ALA A 773 -21.75 27.92 -5.60
N VAL A 774 -22.34 28.26 -4.45
CA VAL A 774 -23.55 27.61 -3.93
C VAL A 774 -24.73 27.84 -4.87
N ALA A 775 -24.95 29.09 -5.33
CA ALA A 775 -25.98 29.39 -6.33
C ALA A 775 -25.76 28.65 -7.68
N GLY A 776 -24.50 28.34 -8.00
CA GLY A 776 -24.08 27.55 -9.16
C GLY A 776 -24.30 26.04 -9.03
N GLY A 777 -24.77 25.57 -7.87
CA GLY A 777 -25.06 24.16 -7.60
C GLY A 777 -23.94 23.39 -6.90
N ALA A 778 -22.95 24.07 -6.32
CA ALA A 778 -22.01 23.44 -5.40
C ALA A 778 -22.76 22.92 -4.16
N PHE A 779 -22.27 21.81 -3.61
CA PHE A 779 -22.75 21.27 -2.33
C PHE A 779 -22.41 22.22 -1.18
N SER A 780 -21.17 22.70 -1.16
CA SER A 780 -20.67 23.69 -0.22
C SER A 780 -19.51 24.48 -0.86
N ALA A 781 -19.20 25.63 -0.31
CA ALA A 781 -18.06 26.45 -0.71
C ALA A 781 -17.34 26.99 0.54
N VAL A 782 -16.04 26.74 0.64
CA VAL A 782 -15.23 26.96 1.84
C VAL A 782 -13.96 27.72 1.47
N VAL A 783 -13.59 28.70 2.29
CA VAL A 783 -12.30 29.40 2.17
C VAL A 783 -11.23 28.59 2.86
N CYS A 784 -10.11 28.34 2.19
CA CYS A 784 -9.01 27.54 2.70
C CYS A 784 -7.76 28.41 2.83
N ASP A 785 -7.13 28.39 4.00
CA ASP A 785 -5.90 29.14 4.32
C ASP A 785 -4.75 28.22 4.76
N ASN A 786 -4.86 26.94 4.41
CA ASN A 786 -3.95 25.88 4.83
C ASN A 786 -2.51 26.03 4.30
N TRP A 787 -2.30 26.86 3.27
CA TRP A 787 -0.94 27.27 2.87
C TRP A 787 -0.24 28.02 4.00
N ALA A 788 -0.94 28.91 4.72
CA ALA A 788 -0.39 29.68 5.84
C ALA A 788 -0.52 28.97 7.20
N THR A 789 -1.55 28.13 7.37
CA THR A 789 -1.94 27.61 8.70
C THR A 789 -2.01 26.07 8.80
N GLY A 790 -1.62 25.31 7.77
CA GLY A 790 -1.59 23.84 7.84
C GLY A 790 -2.99 23.23 7.99
N ALA A 791 -3.16 22.22 8.85
CA ALA A 791 -4.45 21.56 9.06
C ALA A 791 -5.59 22.52 9.44
N GLU A 792 -5.31 23.53 10.27
CA GLU A 792 -6.32 24.47 10.77
C GLU A 792 -7.06 25.16 9.62
N GLY A 793 -6.31 25.65 8.64
CA GLY A 793 -6.84 26.37 7.47
C GLY A 793 -7.62 25.51 6.48
N ALA A 794 -7.71 24.19 6.67
CA ALA A 794 -8.53 23.27 5.87
C ALA A 794 -9.57 22.50 6.70
N SER A 795 -9.73 22.82 7.99
CA SER A 795 -10.66 22.13 8.91
C SER A 795 -12.14 22.22 8.48
N GLU A 796 -12.58 23.39 8.04
CA GLU A 796 -13.93 23.58 7.48
C GLU A 796 -14.11 22.77 6.19
N LEU A 797 -13.09 22.70 5.34
CA LEU A 797 -13.14 21.92 4.10
C LEU A 797 -13.26 20.42 4.42
N ALA A 798 -12.50 19.92 5.40
CA ALA A 798 -12.59 18.54 5.85
C ALA A 798 -13.99 18.19 6.36
N SER A 799 -14.64 19.10 7.09
CA SER A 799 -16.01 18.93 7.57
C SER A 799 -17.01 18.88 6.41
N ALA A 800 -16.93 19.84 5.48
CA ALA A 800 -17.80 19.87 4.30
C ALA A 800 -17.62 18.64 3.39
N VAL A 801 -16.40 18.13 3.24
CA VAL A 801 -16.11 16.90 2.48
C VAL A 801 -16.69 15.67 3.18
N LYS A 802 -16.57 15.59 4.51
CA LYS A 802 -17.17 14.49 5.30
C LYS A 802 -18.68 14.46 5.14
N GLU A 803 -19.34 15.62 5.19
CA GLU A 803 -20.78 15.75 4.96
C GLU A 803 -21.17 15.35 3.52
N ALA A 804 -20.45 15.85 2.51
CA ALA A 804 -20.68 15.47 1.12
C ALA A 804 -20.53 13.96 0.89
N CYS A 805 -19.56 13.31 1.55
CA CYS A 805 -19.36 11.87 1.47
C CYS A 805 -20.46 11.06 2.21
N ALA A 806 -21.10 11.66 3.22
CA ALA A 806 -22.19 11.03 3.97
C ALA A 806 -23.52 11.09 3.21
N GLU A 807 -23.80 12.19 2.51
CA GLU A 807 -24.99 12.34 1.67
C GLU A 807 -24.88 11.64 0.31
N SER A 808 -23.67 11.22 -0.06
CA SER A 808 -23.42 10.50 -1.30
C SER A 808 -24.09 9.11 -1.31
N SER A 809 -25.16 8.97 -2.08
CA SER A 809 -25.81 7.68 -2.40
C SER A 809 -25.14 6.95 -3.58
N SER A 810 -23.89 7.32 -3.89
CA SER A 810 -23.05 6.85 -5.01
C SER A 810 -23.69 6.97 -6.40
N GLY A 811 -24.54 7.98 -6.66
CA GLY A 811 -25.13 8.27 -7.98
C GLY A 811 -24.14 8.54 -9.13
N PHE A 812 -22.87 8.17 -8.96
CA PHE A 812 -21.82 8.16 -9.95
C PHE A 812 -22.25 7.43 -11.22
N ARG A 813 -22.02 8.07 -12.35
CA ARG A 813 -22.22 7.50 -13.68
C ARG A 813 -21.16 8.03 -14.62
N PHE A 814 -20.76 7.20 -15.57
CA PHE A 814 -19.90 7.60 -16.67
C PHE A 814 -20.61 8.56 -17.63
N LEU A 815 -19.84 9.37 -18.36
CA LEU A 815 -20.40 10.29 -19.35
C LEU A 815 -20.99 9.52 -20.55
N TYR A 816 -20.37 8.40 -20.91
CA TYR A 816 -20.74 7.54 -22.03
C TYR A 816 -20.65 6.05 -21.68
N ALA A 817 -21.44 5.22 -22.38
CA ALA A 817 -21.40 3.76 -22.23
C ALA A 817 -20.23 3.12 -22.98
N ASP A 818 -19.85 1.89 -22.59
CA ASP A 818 -18.71 1.16 -23.17
C ASP A 818 -18.90 0.83 -24.65
N ASP A 819 -20.13 0.46 -25.04
CA ASP A 819 -20.49 0.02 -26.38
C ASP A 819 -20.74 1.17 -27.37
N GLU A 820 -20.79 2.42 -26.89
CA GLU A 820 -20.88 3.61 -27.75
C GLU A 820 -19.71 3.67 -28.73
N SER A 821 -19.96 4.25 -29.92
CA SER A 821 -18.91 4.42 -30.92
C SER A 821 -17.87 5.44 -30.46
N LEU A 822 -16.62 5.26 -30.89
CA LEU A 822 -15.53 6.21 -30.65
C LEU A 822 -15.91 7.66 -30.99
N ARG A 823 -16.60 7.85 -32.12
CA ARG A 823 -17.09 9.16 -32.56
C ARG A 823 -18.10 9.76 -31.58
N THR A 824 -19.06 8.95 -31.13
CA THR A 824 -20.07 9.37 -30.15
C THR A 824 -19.40 9.77 -28.83
N LYS A 825 -18.44 8.98 -28.34
CA LYS A 825 -17.70 9.29 -27.11
C LYS A 825 -16.99 10.65 -27.20
N ILE A 826 -16.27 10.91 -28.31
CA ILE A 826 -15.61 12.20 -28.57
C ILE A 826 -16.64 13.34 -28.62
N GLU A 827 -17.75 13.17 -29.34
CA GLU A 827 -18.79 14.18 -29.48
C GLU A 827 -19.46 14.51 -28.15
N ARG A 828 -19.68 13.51 -27.29
CA ARG A 828 -20.22 13.73 -25.94
C ARG A 828 -19.27 14.52 -25.06
N ILE A 829 -17.98 14.17 -25.02
CA ILE A 829 -17.00 14.96 -24.26
C ILE A 829 -16.95 16.40 -24.81
N ALA A 830 -16.88 16.57 -26.13
CA ALA A 830 -16.79 17.87 -26.77
C ALA A 830 -18.01 18.76 -26.48
N THR A 831 -19.22 18.22 -26.58
CA THR A 831 -20.46 19.00 -26.43
C THR A 831 -20.86 19.16 -24.97
N GLU A 832 -20.75 18.11 -24.16
CA GLU A 832 -21.24 18.10 -22.79
C GLU A 832 -20.23 18.65 -21.78
N ILE A 833 -18.93 18.45 -22.00
CA ILE A 833 -17.86 18.92 -21.09
C ILE A 833 -17.21 20.18 -21.62
N TYR A 834 -16.97 20.31 -22.93
CA TYR A 834 -16.31 21.49 -23.49
C TYR A 834 -17.28 22.56 -24.00
N GLY A 835 -18.54 22.23 -24.26
CA GLY A 835 -19.50 23.15 -24.86
C GLY A 835 -19.18 23.50 -26.32
N ALA A 836 -18.43 22.64 -27.02
CA ALA A 836 -18.23 22.76 -28.46
C ALA A 836 -19.55 22.51 -29.20
N GLU A 837 -19.77 23.21 -30.31
CA GLU A 837 -21.00 23.05 -31.11
C GLU A 837 -20.90 21.82 -32.02
N THR A 838 -19.74 21.62 -32.64
CA THR A 838 -19.47 20.47 -33.52
C THR A 838 -18.03 19.96 -33.35
N VAL A 839 -17.78 18.75 -33.84
CA VAL A 839 -16.44 18.14 -33.91
C VAL A 839 -16.06 17.91 -35.36
N GLN A 840 -14.86 18.33 -35.73
CA GLN A 840 -14.30 18.13 -37.07
C GLN A 840 -13.16 17.12 -37.02
N TYR A 841 -13.17 16.13 -37.92
CA TYR A 841 -12.17 15.07 -37.99
C TYR A 841 -11.28 15.24 -39.23
N SER A 842 -9.96 15.06 -39.06
CA SER A 842 -9.03 14.98 -40.19
C SER A 842 -9.18 13.66 -40.97
N LEU A 843 -8.67 13.62 -42.20
CA LEU A 843 -8.67 12.39 -43.01
C LEU A 843 -7.88 11.26 -42.32
N ASP A 844 -6.77 11.59 -41.67
CA ASP A 844 -5.94 10.59 -41.00
C ASP A 844 -6.60 10.05 -39.73
N VAL A 845 -7.39 10.86 -39.03
CA VAL A 845 -8.23 10.38 -37.93
C VAL A 845 -9.28 9.39 -38.42
N MET A 846 -9.95 9.65 -39.55
CA MET A 846 -10.93 8.71 -40.12
C MET A 846 -10.28 7.38 -40.53
N LYS A 847 -9.05 7.41 -41.08
CA LYS A 847 -8.27 6.19 -41.37
C LYS A 847 -7.91 5.44 -40.08
N ALA A 848 -7.44 6.14 -39.05
CA ALA A 848 -7.08 5.55 -37.77
C ALA A 848 -8.30 4.91 -37.08
N MET A 849 -9.46 5.56 -37.08
CA MET A 849 -10.71 4.99 -36.56
C MET A 849 -11.12 3.70 -37.29
N THR A 850 -10.94 3.65 -38.61
CA THR A 850 -11.19 2.43 -39.40
C THR A 850 -10.22 1.31 -39.00
N CYS A 851 -8.94 1.65 -38.78
CA CYS A 851 -7.95 0.72 -38.27
C CYS A 851 -8.33 0.18 -36.88
N PHE A 852 -8.71 1.06 -35.94
CA PHE A 852 -9.13 0.67 -34.60
C PHE A 852 -10.33 -0.28 -34.60
N LYS A 853 -11.30 -0.04 -35.49
CA LYS A 853 -12.45 -0.95 -35.67
C LYS A 853 -12.01 -2.31 -36.20
N ARG A 854 -11.08 -2.35 -37.17
CA ARG A 854 -10.48 -3.61 -37.68
C ARG A 854 -9.73 -4.37 -36.58
N LEU A 855 -9.06 -3.65 -35.68
CA LEU A 855 -8.31 -4.19 -34.55
C LEU A 855 -9.20 -4.54 -33.33
N GLY A 856 -10.50 -4.19 -33.36
CA GLY A 856 -11.43 -4.44 -32.27
C GLY A 856 -11.22 -3.56 -31.03
N ILE A 857 -10.54 -2.41 -31.17
CA ILE A 857 -10.23 -1.49 -30.07
C ILE A 857 -10.99 -0.15 -30.15
N ASP A 858 -11.93 0.00 -31.08
CA ASP A 858 -12.76 1.22 -31.24
C ASP A 858 -13.74 1.46 -30.09
N LYS A 859 -13.87 0.49 -29.18
CA LYS A 859 -14.72 0.56 -27.98
C LYS A 859 -13.98 0.97 -26.72
N LEU A 860 -12.65 1.15 -26.79
CA LEU A 860 -11.91 1.65 -25.62
C LEU A 860 -12.36 3.08 -25.22
N PRO A 861 -12.15 3.49 -23.97
CA PRO A 861 -12.33 4.87 -23.51
C PRO A 861 -11.50 5.87 -24.31
N VAL A 862 -11.91 7.15 -24.25
CA VAL A 862 -11.26 8.24 -24.97
C VAL A 862 -10.62 9.22 -24.02
N CYS A 863 -9.35 9.54 -24.26
CA CYS A 863 -8.58 10.58 -23.58
C CYS A 863 -8.42 11.79 -24.51
N MET A 864 -9.08 12.90 -24.18
CA MET A 864 -8.98 14.12 -24.99
C MET A 864 -7.69 14.89 -24.66
N ALA A 865 -6.82 15.09 -25.65
CA ALA A 865 -5.58 15.83 -25.53
C ALA A 865 -5.72 17.25 -26.11
N LYS A 866 -5.99 18.21 -25.23
CA LYS A 866 -6.14 19.64 -25.53
C LYS A 866 -5.32 20.50 -24.58
N THR A 867 -5.28 21.81 -24.84
CA THR A 867 -4.70 22.78 -23.90
C THR A 867 -5.43 22.73 -22.55
N PRO A 868 -4.70 22.82 -21.42
CA PRO A 868 -5.35 22.93 -20.11
C PRO A 868 -5.82 24.36 -19.80
N LEU A 869 -5.41 25.37 -20.58
CA LEU A 869 -5.61 26.79 -20.24
C LEU A 869 -6.97 27.35 -20.68
N SER A 870 -7.78 26.54 -21.38
CA SER A 870 -9.13 26.89 -21.82
C SER A 870 -9.99 25.63 -21.79
N ILE A 871 -11.30 25.80 -21.60
CA ILE A 871 -12.28 24.72 -21.82
C ILE A 871 -12.23 24.28 -23.31
N SER A 872 -11.94 25.20 -24.23
CA SER A 872 -11.78 24.94 -25.66
C SER A 872 -10.39 24.37 -26.01
N MET A 873 -10.04 24.35 -27.30
CA MET A 873 -8.69 24.04 -27.79
C MET A 873 -7.74 25.25 -27.86
N ASP A 874 -8.27 26.47 -27.78
CA ASP A 874 -7.48 27.71 -27.90
C ASP A 874 -7.22 28.30 -26.51
N PRO A 875 -5.95 28.36 -26.05
CA PRO A 875 -5.61 28.92 -24.74
C PRO A 875 -5.96 30.41 -24.59
N LYS A 876 -6.28 31.12 -25.66
CA LYS A 876 -6.69 32.54 -25.63
C LYS A 876 -8.17 32.73 -25.31
N LEU A 877 -8.99 31.70 -25.48
CA LEU A 877 -10.43 31.76 -25.21
C LEU A 877 -10.68 31.48 -23.72
N LEU A 878 -10.94 32.55 -22.96
CA LEU A 878 -11.16 32.52 -21.50
C LEU A 878 -12.65 32.35 -21.16
N GLY A 879 -12.94 32.09 -19.90
CA GLY A 879 -14.31 31.96 -19.40
C GLY A 879 -14.96 30.64 -19.83
N VAL A 880 -16.14 30.72 -20.43
CA VAL A 880 -16.89 29.58 -21.00
C VAL A 880 -17.16 29.86 -22.49
N PRO A 881 -16.22 29.51 -23.39
CA PRO A 881 -16.36 29.78 -24.82
C PRO A 881 -17.55 29.03 -25.43
N THR A 882 -18.20 29.60 -26.44
CA THR A 882 -19.34 29.00 -27.16
C THR A 882 -19.21 29.18 -28.67
N GLY A 883 -19.99 28.43 -29.46
CA GLY A 883 -20.07 28.59 -30.91
C GLY A 883 -18.80 28.20 -31.69
N TYR A 884 -17.99 27.28 -31.12
CA TYR A 884 -16.74 26.85 -31.73
C TYR A 884 -16.79 25.38 -32.15
N THR A 885 -15.98 25.03 -33.16
CA THR A 885 -15.81 23.67 -33.67
C THR A 885 -14.52 23.07 -33.11
N LEU A 886 -14.60 21.88 -32.50
CA LEU A 886 -13.43 21.18 -31.97
C LEU A 886 -12.74 20.36 -33.08
N PRO A 887 -11.51 20.70 -33.50
CA PRO A 887 -10.79 19.89 -34.47
C PRO A 887 -10.12 18.72 -33.77
N ILE A 888 -10.25 17.51 -34.31
CA ILE A 888 -9.46 16.34 -33.94
C ILE A 888 -8.48 16.08 -35.08
N ARG A 889 -7.21 16.36 -34.81
CA ARG A 889 -6.14 16.35 -35.81
C ARG A 889 -5.54 14.97 -35.97
N GLU A 890 -5.37 14.27 -34.86
CA GLU A 890 -4.74 12.96 -34.78
C GLU A 890 -5.41 12.13 -33.67
N ILE A 891 -5.40 10.81 -33.81
CA ILE A 891 -5.83 9.90 -32.75
C ILE A 891 -4.87 8.71 -32.70
N LYS A 892 -4.48 8.34 -31.48
CA LYS A 892 -3.54 7.26 -31.20
C LYS A 892 -4.10 6.31 -30.17
N ALA A 893 -3.48 5.15 -30.03
CA ALA A 893 -3.87 4.13 -29.06
C ALA A 893 -2.74 3.92 -28.05
N TYR A 894 -3.10 3.89 -26.78
CA TYR A 894 -2.34 3.17 -25.78
C TYR A 894 -3.06 1.85 -25.52
N ALA A 895 -2.77 0.87 -26.38
CA ALA A 895 -3.47 -0.41 -26.41
C ALA A 895 -3.27 -1.20 -25.11
N GLY A 896 -2.07 -1.19 -24.54
CA GLY A 896 -1.79 -1.82 -23.26
C GLY A 896 -2.39 -1.05 -22.09
N ALA A 897 -2.42 0.28 -22.14
CA ALA A 897 -3.14 1.07 -21.13
C ALA A 897 -4.67 0.93 -21.22
N GLY A 898 -5.18 0.57 -22.40
CA GLY A 898 -6.60 0.32 -22.65
C GLY A 898 -7.41 1.58 -22.93
N PHE A 899 -6.85 2.60 -23.61
CA PHE A 899 -7.62 3.74 -24.12
C PHE A 899 -7.05 4.33 -25.41
N LEU A 900 -7.88 5.10 -26.11
CA LEU A 900 -7.50 5.89 -27.28
C LEU A 900 -7.34 7.35 -26.87
N TYR A 901 -6.37 8.08 -27.42
CA TYR A 901 -6.21 9.50 -27.13
C TYR A 901 -6.32 10.36 -28.39
N ALA A 902 -7.23 11.33 -28.34
CA ALA A 902 -7.61 12.19 -29.46
C ALA A 902 -7.00 13.58 -29.27
N ILE A 903 -6.19 14.00 -30.23
CA ILE A 903 -5.39 15.22 -30.17
C ILE A 903 -6.16 16.37 -30.83
N ALA A 904 -6.54 17.35 -30.02
CA ALA A 904 -7.29 18.53 -30.46
C ALA A 904 -6.44 19.82 -30.56
N GLY A 905 -5.23 19.81 -30.00
CA GLY A 905 -4.29 20.93 -30.06
C GLY A 905 -2.84 20.47 -30.20
N ASP A 906 -1.91 21.41 -30.13
CA ASP A 906 -0.49 21.08 -30.23
C ASP A 906 0.03 20.53 -28.90
N ILE A 907 0.45 19.26 -28.89
CA ILE A 907 0.90 18.57 -27.69
C ILE A 907 2.38 18.21 -27.81
N GLN A 908 3.18 18.69 -26.87
CA GLN A 908 4.61 18.43 -26.84
C GLN A 908 4.92 17.30 -25.83
N THR A 909 5.41 16.17 -26.33
CA THR A 909 5.81 15.00 -25.51
C THR A 909 7.27 15.04 -25.07
N MET A 910 8.08 15.94 -25.63
CA MET A 910 9.47 16.19 -25.19
C MET A 910 9.68 17.69 -24.97
N PRO A 911 9.59 18.17 -23.71
CA PRO A 911 9.87 19.55 -23.33
C PRO A 911 11.28 19.98 -23.72
N GLY A 912 11.50 21.30 -23.85
CA GLY A 912 12.84 21.86 -24.00
C GLY A 912 13.17 22.75 -22.81
N LEU A 913 14.46 22.90 -22.51
CA LEU A 913 14.91 23.88 -21.52
C LEU A 913 14.62 25.33 -21.97
N PRO A 914 14.34 26.24 -21.02
CA PRO A 914 14.22 27.68 -21.27
C PRO A 914 15.62 28.32 -21.45
N VAL A 915 15.66 29.63 -21.75
CA VAL A 915 16.92 30.40 -21.88
C VAL A 915 17.72 30.43 -20.57
N ARG A 916 17.03 30.57 -19.43
CA ARG A 916 17.61 30.44 -18.09
C ARG A 916 16.93 29.28 -17.36
N PRO A 917 17.51 28.07 -17.38
CA PRO A 917 16.99 26.93 -16.63
C PRO A 917 17.17 27.09 -15.12
N ALA A 918 16.29 26.45 -14.34
CA ALA A 918 16.30 26.47 -12.88
C ALA A 918 17.62 25.95 -12.27
N PHE A 919 18.33 25.05 -12.95
CA PHE A 919 19.62 24.54 -12.47
C PHE A 919 20.72 25.61 -12.32
N TYR A 920 20.55 26.82 -12.87
CA TYR A 920 21.49 27.93 -12.65
C TYR A 920 21.58 28.35 -11.17
N ASP A 921 20.51 28.12 -10.43
CA ASP A 921 20.37 28.52 -9.04
C ASP A 921 20.45 27.30 -8.09
N MET A 922 20.73 26.11 -8.64
CA MET A 922 20.86 24.86 -7.89
C MET A 922 22.33 24.54 -7.57
N ASP A 923 22.59 24.14 -6.34
CA ASP A 923 23.91 23.68 -5.90
C ASP A 923 23.80 22.74 -4.69
N ILE A 924 24.92 22.20 -4.21
CA ILE A 924 24.99 21.36 -3.02
C ILE A 924 26.04 21.87 -2.04
N ASP A 925 25.68 21.89 -0.76
CA ASP A 925 26.64 22.12 0.31
C ASP A 925 27.58 20.92 0.44
N THR A 926 28.87 21.12 0.17
CA THR A 926 29.85 20.03 0.18
C THR A 926 30.21 19.52 1.57
N VAL A 927 29.78 20.21 2.64
CA VAL A 927 30.02 19.81 4.03
C VAL A 927 28.80 19.09 4.60
N THR A 928 27.61 19.65 4.43
CA THR A 928 26.37 19.09 5.00
C THR A 928 25.64 18.13 4.05
N GLY A 929 25.90 18.25 2.74
CA GLY A 929 25.17 17.53 1.70
C GLY A 929 23.80 18.13 1.37
N GLU A 930 23.47 19.31 1.91
CA GLU A 930 22.19 19.98 1.67
C GLU A 930 22.07 20.54 0.25
N VAL A 931 20.89 20.42 -0.36
CA VAL A 931 20.62 20.94 -1.70
C VAL A 931 20.08 22.37 -1.62
N TYR A 932 20.52 23.22 -2.55
CA TYR A 932 20.07 24.59 -2.77
C TYR A 932 19.32 24.70 -4.11
N GLY A 933 18.39 25.66 -4.21
CA GLY A 933 17.74 26.04 -5.48
C GLY A 933 16.69 25.08 -6.04
N LEU A 934 16.28 24.04 -5.30
CA LEU A 934 15.35 23.02 -5.81
C LEU A 934 13.87 23.47 -5.85
N SER A 935 13.47 24.42 -5.00
CA SER A 935 12.12 25.03 -5.02
C SER A 935 12.08 26.38 -4.34
#